data_AF-A0A6M2BQU6-F1
#
_entry.id   AF-A0A6M2BQU6-F1
#
_cell.length_a   1.000
_cell.length_b   1.000
_cell.length_c   1.000
_cell.angle_alpha   90.00
_cell.angle_beta   90.00
_cell.angle_gamma   90.00
#
_symmetry.space_group_name_H-M   'P 1'
#
loop_
_entity.id
_entity.type
_entity.pdbx_description
1 polymer ?
#
loop_
_entity_poly.entity_id
_entity_poly.type
_entity_poly.pdbx_seq_one_letter_code
_entity_poly.pdbx_strand_id
1 'polypeptide(L)'
;MRAMRATLAALLLIALPFAAQAYKPDLDSLSNVARLHLDADAVASAIAAVRAQPRQFAVGRDLGAHVADGSWDEPQAGVARWRLRLGSDGAESLSFRIDALSLPADAALYVYGADGKDLQGPFTSASNGTLWTPLVRADDAIIEARMPYAEKSRFSLTLGRAFHGYRAFRARSAIVAKGALGDSGACEIDVACPAGNSWQKQIRAAVLLQIAGMYLCSGTLVNNSAQDDRPLILTANHCDVDSGNVSETNVYFNVQKSSCGGNADGPINQVIAGKTVLAKTSGTAVTDYTLFELANLPPSAYDVYYAGWDASTGTPQSGAAIHHPGGDDKKISVYTQSAQSVDNVCIGSDPACRGAFRVDAWAVQWAQGTTEAGSSGSALFDQNGRIVGTLSGGDGDCAGTANNGGTDYFARLDRAWTATSSTGTTLKAALTPDGENKMTLDGKNRSDSGGGSFGWLSLLMLAFGAVCRRGRAQRRMVLRTVAVLGLAFPFVSSAYSPELASLPTVAQVRLNPVTVKNALESAKGQPLQFAVGMAIEAGVADGTWDEPEAGLARWRLRINSSGAHALNFRFDDLQLPEHAQLYLYTNNGADVQGPYTAARNGRFVTPLVRSEDAVIEVRMPYEEKADFSFASASAFHAFRDLDSKSFSNTSGTSGACEFDVACPIGDGYSDQIRSTVLITIVKGLSEYLCSGSLVNNTSEDGTPLVLTANHCGVDSSTIDQTTAYFNVQRSACGSGTVGTVTQNIAGLSVRAGTSGKTVTDYTLFELASKPPSSFDAYYDGWDSRGNSPTSGAVIHHPSGDDKKISTYTQTAQKTDNVRITGGGLLGLSGFSVNAWGVSWANGTTEEGSSGSGLLDRNRHIVGTLSGGNGGCSGTSNNGATDYFARLDQAWTASSVTGVTLKAVLDPGNTGNTVLDGRDASGLGSGSSGGSNSGDGSGSSGGGGGSFGWLGLLPLTLAALRRQRRIRD
;
A
#
# COMPACT_ATOMS: atom_id res chain seq x y z
N MET A 1 28.38 -58.28 -33.51
CA MET A 1 27.04 -57.82 -33.07
C MET A 1 27.29 -56.99 -31.81
N ARG A 2 27.32 -55.65 -31.81
CA ARG A 2 26.49 -54.62 -32.48
C ARG A 2 25.00 -54.68 -32.08
N ALA A 3 24.44 -53.50 -31.80
CA ALA A 3 23.03 -53.17 -31.53
C ALA A 3 22.44 -53.61 -30.16
N MET A 4 22.64 -52.79 -29.12
CA MET A 4 21.59 -52.19 -28.26
C MET A 4 22.22 -51.43 -27.08
N ARG A 5 22.83 -50.28 -27.39
CA ARG A 5 23.29 -49.25 -26.44
C ARG A 5 23.04 -47.86 -27.03
N ALA A 6 21.79 -47.58 -27.42
CA ALA A 6 21.38 -46.28 -27.98
C ALA A 6 19.84 -46.14 -28.11
N THR A 7 19.08 -46.17 -27.00
CA THR A 7 17.63 -45.81 -27.07
C THR A 7 16.93 -45.38 -25.77
N LEU A 8 17.60 -45.29 -24.61
CA LEU A 8 16.94 -44.91 -23.34
C LEU A 8 17.71 -43.84 -22.53
N ALA A 9 18.30 -42.88 -23.23
CA ALA A 9 18.98 -41.72 -22.63
C ALA A 9 18.53 -40.38 -23.27
N ALA A 10 17.35 -40.36 -23.89
CA ALA A 10 16.86 -39.25 -24.72
C ALA A 10 15.39 -38.87 -24.45
N LEU A 11 14.84 -39.25 -23.29
CA LEU A 11 13.41 -39.09 -22.96
C LEU A 11 13.16 -38.76 -21.47
N LEU A 12 14.17 -38.23 -20.77
CA LEU A 12 14.06 -37.75 -19.39
C LEU A 12 14.52 -36.28 -19.25
N LEU A 13 14.10 -35.46 -20.21
CA LEU A 13 14.29 -34.02 -20.26
C LEU A 13 13.03 -33.42 -20.87
N ILE A 14 12.06 -33.02 -20.02
CA ILE A 14 10.98 -32.03 -20.23
C ILE A 14 10.10 -32.04 -18.96
N ALA A 15 9.53 -30.87 -18.62
CA ALA A 15 8.56 -30.64 -17.52
C ALA A 15 9.07 -30.82 -16.08
N LEU A 16 9.99 -29.94 -15.67
CA LEU A 16 9.91 -29.36 -14.32
C LEU A 16 8.88 -28.20 -14.38
N PRO A 17 7.99 -28.02 -13.39
CA PRO A 17 7.12 -26.86 -13.35
C PRO A 17 7.95 -25.58 -13.15
N PHE A 18 7.66 -24.56 -13.95
CA PHE A 18 8.30 -23.25 -13.82
C PHE A 18 7.82 -22.55 -12.56
N ALA A 19 8.63 -22.60 -11.49
CA ALA A 19 8.51 -21.61 -10.43
C ALA A 19 8.61 -20.20 -11.05
N ALA A 20 7.72 -19.29 -10.65
CA ALA A 20 7.63 -17.94 -11.18
C ALA A 20 8.84 -17.08 -10.76
N GLN A 21 9.97 -17.28 -11.44
CA GLN A 21 11.06 -16.31 -11.45
C GLN A 21 10.55 -15.01 -12.08
N ALA A 22 10.90 -13.87 -11.49
CA ALA A 22 10.74 -12.59 -12.15
C ALA A 22 11.44 -12.66 -13.52
N TYR A 23 10.71 -12.34 -14.60
CA TYR A 23 11.25 -12.39 -15.95
C TYR A 23 12.52 -11.55 -16.03
N LYS A 24 13.62 -12.19 -16.39
CA LYS A 24 14.92 -11.55 -16.58
C LYS A 24 15.30 -11.61 -18.06
N PRO A 25 15.54 -10.47 -18.72
CA PRO A 25 16.21 -10.40 -20.00
C PRO A 25 17.50 -11.21 -20.06
N ASP A 26 17.65 -11.96 -21.14
CA ASP A 26 18.89 -12.66 -21.48
C ASP A 26 19.77 -11.70 -22.29
N LEU A 27 20.62 -10.96 -21.56
CA LEU A 27 21.52 -9.97 -22.13
C LEU A 27 22.77 -10.63 -22.75
N ASP A 28 23.20 -11.77 -22.22
CA ASP A 28 24.44 -12.45 -22.60
C ASP A 28 24.41 -12.97 -24.05
N SER A 29 23.22 -13.34 -24.55
CA SER A 29 23.04 -13.79 -25.93
C SER A 29 22.61 -12.68 -26.92
N LEU A 30 22.58 -11.40 -26.51
CA LEU A 30 22.18 -10.29 -27.40
C LEU A 30 23.12 -10.08 -28.60
N SER A 31 24.35 -10.60 -28.58
CA SER A 31 25.23 -10.64 -29.75
C SER A 31 24.68 -11.50 -30.90
N ASN A 32 23.79 -12.44 -30.57
CA ASN A 32 23.23 -13.42 -31.50
C ASN A 32 21.81 -13.01 -31.97
N VAL A 33 21.30 -11.88 -31.47
CA VAL A 33 20.00 -11.34 -31.84
C VAL A 33 20.18 -10.34 -32.98
N ALA A 34 19.37 -10.47 -34.02
CA ALA A 34 19.30 -9.55 -35.13
C ALA A 34 19.06 -8.12 -34.63
N ARG A 35 19.90 -7.19 -35.11
CA ARG A 35 19.86 -5.77 -34.76
C ARG A 35 19.58 -4.97 -36.02
N LEU A 36 18.43 -4.33 -36.09
CA LEU A 36 18.21 -3.23 -37.02
C LEU A 36 18.68 -1.94 -36.36
N HIS A 37 18.98 -0.94 -37.18
CA HIS A 37 19.44 0.36 -36.72
C HIS A 37 18.66 1.43 -37.46
N LEU A 38 18.18 2.46 -36.75
CA LEU A 38 17.58 3.62 -37.41
C LEU A 38 18.63 4.39 -38.17
N ASP A 39 18.28 4.82 -39.39
CA ASP A 39 19.15 5.62 -40.24
C ASP A 39 19.52 6.94 -39.54
N ALA A 40 20.81 7.11 -39.24
CA ALA A 40 21.30 8.21 -38.41
C ALA A 40 21.14 9.58 -39.09
N ASP A 41 21.29 9.65 -40.41
CA ASP A 41 21.15 10.89 -41.18
C ASP A 41 19.68 11.31 -41.24
N ALA A 42 18.76 10.36 -41.45
CA ALA A 42 17.33 10.57 -41.35
C ALA A 42 16.94 11.00 -39.92
N VAL A 43 17.44 10.32 -38.89
CA VAL A 43 17.24 10.66 -37.46
C VAL A 43 17.65 12.12 -37.21
N ALA A 44 18.90 12.48 -37.48
CA ALA A 44 19.43 13.83 -37.32
C ALA A 44 18.62 14.89 -38.10
N SER A 45 18.21 14.56 -39.33
CA SER A 45 17.46 15.48 -40.21
C SER A 45 16.11 15.91 -39.61
N ALA A 46 15.29 14.98 -39.09
CA ALA A 46 14.03 15.41 -38.47
C ALA A 46 14.24 16.01 -37.07
N ILE A 47 15.25 15.60 -36.29
CA ILE A 47 15.59 16.30 -35.03
C ILE A 47 15.89 17.77 -35.33
N ALA A 48 16.68 18.06 -36.38
CA ALA A 48 16.98 19.43 -36.79
C ALA A 48 15.72 20.23 -37.17
N ALA A 49 14.70 19.57 -37.73
CA ALA A 49 13.41 20.18 -38.07
C ALA A 49 12.51 20.47 -36.84
N VAL A 50 12.63 19.72 -35.74
CA VAL A 50 11.73 19.83 -34.57
C VAL A 50 12.38 20.29 -33.26
N ARG A 51 13.71 20.38 -33.17
CA ARG A 51 14.44 20.74 -31.93
C ARG A 51 14.02 22.06 -31.27
N ALA A 52 13.44 22.99 -32.05
CA ALA A 52 12.91 24.26 -31.55
C ALA A 52 11.51 24.14 -30.93
N GLN A 53 10.81 23.01 -31.12
CA GLN A 53 9.52 22.72 -30.50
C GLN A 53 9.76 22.21 -29.07
N PRO A 54 9.27 22.92 -28.02
CA PRO A 54 9.61 22.58 -26.64
C PRO A 54 8.88 21.32 -26.15
N ARG A 55 7.66 21.05 -26.66
CA ARG A 55 6.84 19.89 -26.27
C ARG A 55 7.22 18.58 -26.97
N GLN A 56 7.98 18.63 -28.07
CA GLN A 56 8.43 17.44 -28.78
C GLN A 56 9.73 16.92 -28.18
N PHE A 57 9.74 15.63 -27.82
CA PHE A 57 10.90 14.94 -27.24
C PHE A 57 11.49 13.87 -28.16
N ALA A 58 10.69 13.35 -29.09
CA ALA A 58 11.08 12.26 -29.98
C ALA A 58 10.67 12.49 -31.44
N VAL A 59 11.35 11.78 -32.35
CA VAL A 59 11.04 11.73 -33.77
C VAL A 59 10.75 10.30 -34.22
N GLY A 60 9.62 10.09 -34.90
CA GLY A 60 9.24 8.79 -35.44
C GLY A 60 9.96 8.43 -36.74
N ARG A 61 10.46 7.20 -36.87
CA ARG A 61 11.02 6.61 -38.08
C ARG A 61 10.30 5.31 -38.41
N ASP A 62 9.85 5.19 -39.65
CA ASP A 62 9.22 3.98 -40.13
C ASP A 62 10.26 2.86 -40.26
N LEU A 63 9.87 1.64 -39.87
CA LEU A 63 10.73 0.45 -39.82
C LEU A 63 10.24 -0.63 -40.78
N GLY A 64 8.94 -0.95 -40.75
CA GLY A 64 8.35 -2.02 -41.56
C GLY A 64 8.92 -3.41 -41.23
N ALA A 65 9.39 -3.63 -40.01
CA ALA A 65 10.00 -4.90 -39.61
C ALA A 65 8.93 -5.94 -39.21
N HIS A 66 9.22 -7.21 -39.47
CA HIS A 66 8.33 -8.34 -39.23
C HIS A 66 9.00 -9.44 -38.40
N VAL A 67 8.27 -10.51 -38.09
CA VAL A 67 8.82 -11.70 -37.40
C VAL A 67 10.06 -12.27 -38.09
N ALA A 68 10.16 -12.15 -39.42
CA ALA A 68 11.29 -12.64 -40.20
C ALA A 68 12.61 -11.89 -39.96
N ASP A 69 12.54 -10.65 -39.48
CA ASP A 69 13.71 -9.80 -39.24
C ASP A 69 14.32 -10.02 -37.84
N GLY A 70 13.58 -10.67 -36.94
CA GLY A 70 14.06 -11.03 -35.61
C GLY A 70 14.62 -12.46 -35.52
N SER A 71 15.38 -12.71 -34.46
CA SER A 71 15.99 -14.00 -34.17
C SER A 71 15.08 -14.87 -33.32
N TRP A 72 14.94 -16.14 -33.71
CA TRP A 72 14.30 -17.18 -32.91
C TRP A 72 15.34 -18.04 -32.19
N ASP A 73 15.10 -18.34 -30.92
CA ASP A 73 15.75 -19.40 -30.17
C ASP A 73 14.76 -20.16 -29.27
N GLU A 74 15.26 -21.20 -28.61
CA GLU A 74 14.53 -22.01 -27.63
C GLU A 74 15.35 -22.00 -26.33
N PRO A 75 15.21 -20.98 -25.46
CA PRO A 75 16.03 -20.84 -24.27
C PRO A 75 15.83 -21.98 -23.27
N GLN A 76 14.65 -22.60 -23.28
CA GLN A 76 14.25 -23.74 -22.47
C GLN A 76 13.36 -24.67 -23.32
N ALA A 77 13.48 -25.98 -23.13
CA ALA A 77 12.73 -26.96 -23.90
C ALA A 77 11.21 -26.71 -23.82
N GLY A 78 10.57 -26.55 -24.97
CA GLY A 78 9.15 -26.23 -25.09
C GLY A 78 8.80 -24.73 -25.04
N VAL A 79 9.77 -23.83 -24.91
CA VAL A 79 9.55 -22.36 -24.91
C VAL A 79 10.21 -21.74 -26.14
N ALA A 80 9.42 -21.30 -27.11
CA ALA A 80 9.92 -20.49 -28.21
C ALA A 80 10.09 -19.04 -27.76
N ARG A 81 11.25 -18.44 -28.09
CA ARG A 81 11.52 -17.02 -27.89
C ARG A 81 11.91 -16.36 -29.20
N TRP A 82 11.29 -15.22 -29.48
CA TRP A 82 11.63 -14.33 -30.58
C TRP A 82 12.20 -13.04 -30.01
N ARG A 83 13.27 -12.50 -30.62
CA ARG A 83 13.89 -11.23 -30.22
C ARG A 83 14.28 -10.39 -31.43
N LEU A 84 14.10 -9.08 -31.33
CA LEU A 84 14.62 -8.09 -32.25
C LEU A 84 15.27 -6.96 -31.46
N ARG A 85 16.53 -6.63 -31.78
CA ARG A 85 17.22 -5.44 -31.27
C ARG A 85 17.00 -4.27 -32.23
N LEU A 86 16.77 -3.09 -31.69
CA LEU A 86 16.65 -1.83 -32.42
C LEU A 86 17.59 -0.80 -31.81
N GLY A 87 18.65 -0.46 -32.55
CA GLY A 87 19.56 0.63 -32.21
C GLY A 87 19.13 1.95 -32.84
N SER A 88 19.45 3.05 -32.18
CA SER A 88 19.45 4.40 -32.77
C SER A 88 20.45 5.26 -32.01
N ASP A 89 21.62 5.49 -32.61
CA ASP A 89 22.75 6.12 -31.92
C ASP A 89 22.37 7.48 -31.32
N GLY A 90 22.67 7.68 -30.04
CA GLY A 90 22.38 8.92 -29.33
C GLY A 90 20.91 9.12 -28.94
N ALA A 91 20.04 8.11 -29.06
CA ALA A 91 18.71 8.21 -28.48
C ALA A 91 18.80 8.14 -26.95
N GLU A 92 18.20 9.12 -26.28
CA GLU A 92 18.02 9.10 -24.83
C GLU A 92 16.87 8.17 -24.41
N SER A 93 15.91 7.96 -25.31
CA SER A 93 14.88 6.94 -25.16
C SER A 93 14.40 6.38 -26.49
N LEU A 94 13.86 5.17 -26.45
CA LEU A 94 13.17 4.51 -27.55
C LEU A 94 11.76 4.10 -27.14
N SER A 95 10.81 4.18 -28.08
CA SER A 95 9.52 3.50 -28.01
C SER A 95 9.05 3.09 -29.41
N PHE A 96 7.98 2.29 -29.50
CA PHE A 96 7.58 1.61 -30.73
C PHE A 96 6.07 1.65 -30.95
N ARG A 97 5.67 1.73 -32.22
CA ARG A 97 4.32 1.41 -32.68
C ARG A 97 4.37 0.11 -33.46
N ILE A 98 3.76 -0.92 -32.91
CA ILE A 98 3.48 -2.18 -33.58
C ILE A 98 2.11 -2.01 -34.24
N ASP A 99 2.06 -2.04 -35.57
CA ASP A 99 0.85 -1.76 -36.36
C ASP A 99 -0.14 -2.93 -36.26
N ALA A 100 0.38 -4.16 -36.23
CA ALA A 100 -0.38 -5.38 -36.03
C ALA A 100 0.42 -6.34 -35.13
N LEU A 101 -0.20 -6.81 -34.04
CA LEU A 101 0.32 -7.79 -33.10
C LEU A 101 -0.68 -8.94 -32.96
N SER A 102 -0.18 -10.17 -33.05
CA SER A 102 -0.91 -11.41 -32.76
C SER A 102 -0.06 -12.27 -31.83
N LEU A 103 -0.34 -12.19 -30.54
CA LEU A 103 0.16 -13.11 -29.51
C LEU A 103 -0.84 -14.26 -29.34
N PRO A 104 -0.39 -15.54 -29.35
CA PRO A 104 -1.23 -16.67 -28.99
C PRO A 104 -1.59 -16.65 -27.49
N ALA A 105 -2.44 -17.60 -27.08
CA ALA A 105 -2.68 -17.83 -25.65
C ALA A 105 -1.36 -18.16 -24.94
N ASP A 106 -1.23 -17.73 -23.70
CA ASP A 106 -0.05 -17.93 -22.83
C ASP A 106 1.27 -17.34 -23.37
N ALA A 107 1.20 -16.45 -24.36
CA ALA A 107 2.33 -15.67 -24.83
C ALA A 107 2.46 -14.32 -24.13
N ALA A 108 3.71 -13.87 -23.96
CA ALA A 108 4.07 -12.59 -23.39
C ALA A 108 5.10 -11.86 -24.27
N LEU A 109 4.89 -10.57 -24.52
CA LEU A 109 5.84 -9.68 -25.18
C LEU A 109 6.36 -8.63 -24.19
N TYR A 110 7.64 -8.31 -24.32
CA TYR A 110 8.37 -7.37 -23.49
C TYR A 110 9.16 -6.37 -24.36
N VAL A 111 9.40 -5.18 -23.82
CA VAL A 111 10.32 -4.19 -24.39
C VAL A 111 11.28 -3.71 -23.31
N TYR A 112 12.59 -3.67 -23.57
CA TYR A 112 13.59 -3.29 -22.57
C TYR A 112 14.88 -2.75 -23.22
N GLY A 113 15.68 -1.97 -22.50
CA GLY A 113 16.98 -1.48 -22.98
C GLY A 113 18.06 -2.57 -23.04
N ALA A 114 19.10 -2.42 -23.85
CA ALA A 114 20.17 -3.42 -23.97
C ALA A 114 21.01 -3.64 -22.70
N ASP A 115 20.89 -2.76 -21.71
CA ASP A 115 21.41 -2.93 -20.35
C ASP A 115 20.43 -3.65 -19.38
N GLY A 116 19.26 -4.07 -19.89
CA GLY A 116 18.19 -4.73 -19.15
C GLY A 116 17.29 -3.79 -18.34
N LYS A 117 17.45 -2.47 -18.45
CA LYS A 117 16.61 -1.49 -17.75
C LYS A 117 15.30 -1.22 -18.49
N ASP A 118 14.40 -0.53 -17.78
CA ASP A 118 13.10 -0.06 -18.28
C ASP A 118 12.32 -1.17 -18.96
N LEU A 119 12.21 -2.30 -18.27
CA LEU A 119 11.40 -3.43 -18.72
C LEU A 119 9.91 -3.05 -18.72
N GLN A 120 9.33 -3.08 -19.91
CA GLN A 120 7.91 -2.85 -20.18
C GLN A 120 7.23 -4.18 -20.55
N GLY A 121 5.96 -4.32 -20.17
CA GLY A 121 5.18 -5.55 -20.30
C GLY A 121 5.07 -6.34 -18.99
N PRO A 122 4.56 -7.59 -19.01
CA PRO A 122 4.20 -8.36 -20.20
C PRO A 122 2.96 -7.82 -20.91
N PHE A 123 3.07 -7.61 -22.23
CA PHE A 123 1.92 -7.50 -23.12
C PHE A 123 1.45 -8.91 -23.47
N THR A 124 0.15 -9.17 -23.35
CA THR A 124 -0.47 -10.49 -23.59
C THR A 124 -1.35 -10.45 -24.84
N SER A 125 -2.09 -11.52 -25.14
CA SER A 125 -3.09 -11.54 -26.21
C SER A 125 -4.19 -10.47 -26.07
N ALA A 126 -4.37 -9.86 -24.89
CA ALA A 126 -5.21 -8.69 -24.68
C ALA A 126 -4.68 -7.41 -25.37
N SER A 127 -3.41 -7.39 -25.78
CA SER A 127 -2.75 -6.29 -26.50
C SER A 127 -2.67 -6.53 -28.02
N ASN A 128 -3.41 -7.53 -28.54
CA ASN A 128 -3.44 -7.82 -29.98
C ASN A 128 -4.09 -6.68 -30.78
N GLY A 129 -3.64 -6.50 -32.03
CA GLY A 129 -3.97 -5.33 -32.85
C GLY A 129 -2.80 -4.32 -32.87
N THR A 130 -3.10 -3.02 -32.82
CA THR A 130 -2.07 -1.98 -32.76
C THR A 130 -1.63 -1.74 -31.32
N LEU A 131 -0.33 -1.77 -31.05
CA LEU A 131 0.26 -1.54 -29.73
C LEU A 131 1.27 -0.39 -29.78
N TRP A 132 1.04 0.62 -28.94
CA TRP A 132 1.99 1.68 -28.65
C TRP A 132 2.77 1.32 -27.38
N THR A 133 4.04 0.96 -27.54
CA THR A 133 4.86 0.54 -26.40
C THR A 133 5.24 1.74 -25.53
N PRO A 134 5.38 1.57 -24.21
CA PRO A 134 5.97 2.59 -23.36
C PRO A 134 7.45 2.81 -23.70
N LEU A 135 8.03 3.85 -23.12
CA LEU A 135 9.41 4.27 -23.37
C LEU A 135 10.44 3.43 -22.59
N VAL A 136 11.65 3.30 -23.16
CA VAL A 136 12.84 2.75 -22.52
C VAL A 136 14.00 3.75 -22.66
N ARG A 137 14.74 4.06 -21.60
CA ARG A 137 15.77 5.13 -21.58
C ARG A 137 17.13 4.66 -22.09
N ALA A 138 17.15 4.17 -23.33
CA ALA A 138 18.32 3.60 -24.01
C ALA A 138 18.35 3.93 -25.52
N ASP A 139 19.55 3.89 -26.10
CA ASP A 139 19.84 3.98 -27.53
C ASP A 139 19.84 2.62 -28.25
N ASP A 140 19.68 1.53 -27.50
CA ASP A 140 19.51 0.17 -28.00
C ASP A 140 18.45 -0.53 -27.16
N ALA A 141 17.39 -0.98 -27.82
CA ALA A 141 16.22 -1.58 -27.18
C ALA A 141 15.89 -2.93 -27.82
N ILE A 142 15.25 -3.81 -27.05
CA ILE A 142 14.90 -5.16 -27.46
C ILE A 142 13.40 -5.35 -27.31
N ILE A 143 12.79 -5.87 -28.37
CA ILE A 143 11.44 -6.43 -28.33
C ILE A 143 11.60 -7.95 -28.25
N GLU A 144 11.08 -8.56 -27.19
CA GLU A 144 11.17 -10.00 -26.93
C GLU A 144 9.77 -10.59 -26.75
N ALA A 145 9.44 -11.66 -27.48
CA ALA A 145 8.22 -12.43 -27.28
C ALA A 145 8.56 -13.86 -26.85
N ARG A 146 7.85 -14.38 -25.84
CA ARG A 146 7.93 -15.79 -25.39
C ARG A 146 6.56 -16.45 -25.47
N MET A 147 6.55 -17.73 -25.82
CA MET A 147 5.34 -18.54 -25.98
C MET A 147 5.67 -20.04 -25.90
N PRO A 148 4.68 -20.92 -25.66
CA PRO A 148 4.85 -22.34 -25.88
C PRO A 148 5.32 -22.62 -27.32
N TYR A 149 6.30 -23.52 -27.50
CA TYR A 149 6.91 -23.75 -28.82
C TYR A 149 5.90 -24.24 -29.87
N ALA A 150 4.87 -24.97 -29.45
CA ALA A 150 3.76 -25.41 -30.30
C ALA A 150 2.95 -24.23 -30.89
N GLU A 151 2.88 -23.10 -30.18
CA GLU A 151 2.10 -21.91 -30.57
C GLU A 151 2.91 -20.93 -31.44
N LYS A 152 4.21 -21.20 -31.65
CA LYS A 152 5.16 -20.35 -32.41
C LYS A 152 4.65 -19.87 -33.76
N SER A 153 3.90 -20.70 -34.50
CA SER A 153 3.36 -20.38 -35.82
C SER A 153 2.18 -19.40 -35.81
N ARG A 154 1.60 -19.12 -34.64
CA ARG A 154 0.48 -18.17 -34.45
C ARG A 154 0.96 -16.76 -34.05
N PHE A 155 2.23 -16.62 -33.70
CA PHE A 155 2.83 -15.33 -33.42
C PHE A 155 3.08 -14.55 -34.71
N SER A 156 2.52 -13.35 -34.79
CA SER A 156 2.86 -12.39 -35.84
C SER A 156 3.00 -10.98 -35.28
N LEU A 157 3.89 -10.20 -35.90
CA LEU A 157 3.99 -8.77 -35.68
C LEU A 157 4.36 -8.03 -36.97
N THR A 158 3.90 -6.79 -37.06
CA THR A 158 4.40 -5.77 -37.99
C THR A 158 4.76 -4.54 -37.17
N LEU A 159 6.05 -4.26 -37.08
CA LEU A 159 6.62 -3.14 -36.36
C LEU A 159 6.72 -1.94 -37.30
N GLY A 160 5.71 -1.07 -37.24
CA GLY A 160 5.56 0.03 -38.18
C GLY A 160 6.57 1.14 -37.96
N ARG A 161 6.76 1.57 -36.71
CA ARG A 161 7.54 2.78 -36.38
C ARG A 161 8.29 2.67 -35.06
N ALA A 162 9.49 3.24 -35.01
CA ALA A 162 10.23 3.51 -33.78
C ALA A 162 10.35 5.01 -33.53
N PHE A 163 10.43 5.42 -32.27
CA PHE A 163 10.54 6.82 -31.86
C PHE A 163 11.89 7.03 -31.18
N HIS A 164 12.77 7.79 -31.84
CA HIS A 164 14.04 8.24 -31.26
C HIS A 164 13.78 9.45 -30.38
N GLY A 165 13.87 9.28 -29.06
CA GLY A 165 13.89 10.38 -28.09
C GLY A 165 15.24 11.08 -28.12
N TYR A 166 15.28 12.34 -28.54
CA TYR A 166 16.50 13.15 -28.66
C TYR A 166 16.71 14.08 -27.45
N ARG A 167 15.93 13.88 -26.39
CA ARG A 167 15.94 14.66 -25.16
C ARG A 167 15.83 13.69 -23.97
N ALA A 168 16.55 13.99 -22.89
CA ALA A 168 16.81 13.02 -21.83
C ALA A 168 15.63 12.76 -20.87
N PHE A 169 15.85 11.80 -19.98
CA PHE A 169 15.06 11.47 -18.79
C PHE A 169 16.04 11.05 -17.68
N ARG A 170 16.97 11.95 -17.31
CA ARG A 170 18.11 11.63 -16.44
C ARG A 170 18.60 12.85 -15.69
N ALA A 171 18.56 12.81 -14.36
CA ALA A 171 19.26 13.80 -13.55
C ALA A 171 20.79 13.66 -13.70
N ARG A 172 21.49 14.71 -14.18
CA ARG A 172 22.96 14.75 -14.07
C ARG A 172 23.53 16.08 -13.59
N SER A 173 24.17 16.00 -12.43
CA SER A 173 24.86 17.12 -11.76
C SER A 173 26.07 17.65 -12.55
N ALA A 174 25.91 18.74 -13.31
CA ALA A 174 26.87 19.84 -13.45
C ALA A 174 26.27 21.01 -14.24
N ILE A 175 26.56 22.25 -13.84
CA ILE A 175 25.98 23.46 -14.45
C ILE A 175 26.48 23.62 -15.91
N VAL A 176 25.56 23.70 -16.90
CA VAL A 176 25.38 24.81 -17.88
C VAL A 176 24.53 24.39 -19.10
N ALA A 177 23.61 25.29 -19.50
CA ALA A 177 22.89 25.41 -20.78
C ALA A 177 21.64 24.51 -21.06
N LYS A 178 20.48 25.18 -21.09
CA LYS A 178 19.16 24.71 -21.56
C LYS A 178 19.22 23.89 -22.86
N GLY A 179 18.55 22.74 -22.89
CA GLY A 179 18.30 22.01 -24.14
C GLY A 179 17.76 20.58 -24.00
N ALA A 180 18.02 19.90 -22.89
CA ALA A 180 17.52 18.55 -22.61
C ALA A 180 16.16 18.60 -21.88
N LEU A 181 15.29 17.62 -22.18
CA LEU A 181 14.25 17.18 -21.26
C LEU A 181 14.89 16.25 -20.22
N GLY A 182 14.21 15.96 -19.11
CA GLY A 182 14.76 15.14 -18.04
C GLY A 182 15.84 15.80 -17.16
N ASP A 183 16.19 17.05 -17.44
CA ASP A 183 16.90 17.95 -16.53
C ASP A 183 15.98 19.18 -16.33
N SER A 184 14.94 19.04 -15.50
CA SER A 184 14.13 20.20 -15.10
C SER A 184 15.02 21.23 -14.41
N GLY A 185 14.72 22.52 -14.56
CA GLY A 185 15.53 23.58 -13.97
C GLY A 185 15.80 23.39 -12.47
N ALA A 186 17.00 23.76 -12.01
CA ALA A 186 17.50 23.46 -10.65
C ALA A 186 16.75 24.18 -9.51
N CYS A 187 15.68 24.93 -9.81
CA CYS A 187 14.76 25.50 -8.85
C CYS A 187 13.51 24.64 -8.62
N GLU A 188 13.26 23.65 -9.48
CA GLU A 188 12.16 22.71 -9.34
C GLU A 188 12.40 21.73 -8.19
N ILE A 189 11.31 21.35 -7.53
CA ILE A 189 11.36 20.65 -6.25
C ILE A 189 10.73 19.27 -6.41
N ASP A 190 11.50 18.21 -6.20
CA ASP A 190 10.97 16.84 -6.23
C ASP A 190 9.82 16.68 -5.22
N VAL A 191 8.76 15.94 -5.60
CA VAL A 191 7.61 15.70 -4.69
C VAL A 191 7.98 15.00 -3.37
N ALA A 192 9.15 14.36 -3.30
CA ALA A 192 9.71 13.75 -2.09
C ALA A 192 10.43 14.75 -1.15
N CYS A 193 10.51 16.03 -1.52
CA CYS A 193 10.99 17.11 -0.65
C CYS A 193 9.89 17.58 0.32
N PRO A 194 10.25 18.27 1.43
CA PRO A 194 9.29 18.71 2.45
C PRO A 194 8.09 19.52 1.95
N ALA A 195 8.24 20.21 0.80
CA ALA A 195 7.13 20.89 0.12
C ALA A 195 5.96 19.95 -0.23
N GLY A 196 6.23 18.68 -0.54
CA GLY A 196 5.24 17.65 -0.85
C GLY A 196 4.54 17.00 0.36
N ASN A 197 4.99 17.25 1.59
CA ASN A 197 4.49 16.55 2.79
C ASN A 197 2.97 16.69 2.97
N SER A 198 2.41 17.87 2.69
CA SER A 198 0.96 18.13 2.81
C SER A 198 0.14 17.66 1.59
N TRP A 199 0.79 17.13 0.56
CA TRP A 199 0.21 16.91 -0.78
C TRP A 199 0.22 15.44 -1.22
N GLN A 200 0.49 14.50 -0.31
CA GLN A 200 0.68 13.07 -0.62
C GLN A 200 -0.49 12.42 -1.36
N LYS A 201 -1.72 12.93 -1.19
CA LYS A 201 -2.89 12.47 -1.97
C LYS A 201 -2.81 12.96 -3.42
N GLN A 202 -2.63 14.26 -3.62
CA GLN A 202 -2.55 14.90 -4.94
C GLN A 202 -1.33 14.44 -5.74
N ILE A 203 -0.21 14.14 -5.07
CA ILE A 203 1.00 13.55 -5.67
C ILE A 203 0.66 12.23 -6.38
N ARG A 204 -0.20 11.39 -5.78
CA ARG A 204 -0.67 10.10 -6.36
C ARG A 204 -1.76 10.25 -7.42
N ALA A 205 -2.25 11.46 -7.66
CA ALA A 205 -3.18 11.77 -8.76
C ALA A 205 -2.46 12.31 -10.01
N ALA A 206 -1.33 12.99 -9.86
CA ALA A 206 -0.57 13.57 -10.97
C ALA A 206 0.15 12.50 -11.81
N VAL A 207 0.12 12.67 -13.14
CA VAL A 207 0.65 11.71 -14.14
C VAL A 207 1.44 12.42 -15.25
N LEU A 208 2.39 11.69 -15.83
CA LEU A 208 3.09 12.06 -17.06
C LEU A 208 2.36 11.47 -18.28
N LEU A 209 2.22 12.23 -19.35
CA LEU A 209 1.58 11.82 -20.60
C LEU A 209 2.62 11.77 -21.72
N GLN A 210 2.71 10.64 -22.42
CA GLN A 210 3.43 10.50 -23.69
C GLN A 210 2.41 10.36 -24.81
N ILE A 211 2.35 11.34 -25.71
CA ILE A 211 1.28 11.48 -26.70
C ILE A 211 1.85 11.20 -28.10
N ALA A 212 1.22 10.25 -28.82
CA ALA A 212 1.61 9.79 -30.15
C ALA A 212 3.11 9.41 -30.27
N GLY A 213 3.70 8.93 -29.18
CA GLY A 213 5.13 8.60 -29.05
C GLY A 213 6.12 9.76 -29.13
N MET A 214 5.66 11.02 -29.31
CA MET A 214 6.53 12.16 -29.68
C MET A 214 6.45 13.37 -28.76
N TYR A 215 5.34 13.56 -28.02
CA TYR A 215 5.12 14.75 -27.19
C TYR A 215 4.93 14.38 -25.72
N LEU A 216 5.32 15.29 -24.82
CA LEU A 216 5.09 15.17 -23.37
C LEU A 216 4.18 16.27 -22.84
N CYS A 217 3.31 15.88 -21.91
CA CYS A 217 2.48 16.76 -21.08
C CYS A 217 2.28 16.13 -19.70
N SER A 218 1.68 16.88 -18.78
CA SER A 218 1.20 16.38 -17.49
C SER A 218 -0.32 16.17 -17.51
N GLY A 219 -0.83 15.42 -16.55
CA GLY A 219 -2.27 15.26 -16.33
C GLY A 219 -2.57 14.97 -14.86
N THR A 220 -3.84 14.77 -14.54
CA THR A 220 -4.29 14.41 -13.19
C THR A 220 -5.47 13.46 -13.26
N LEU A 221 -5.45 12.38 -12.47
CA LEU A 221 -6.56 11.46 -12.27
C LEU A 221 -7.64 12.12 -11.40
N VAL A 222 -8.88 12.19 -11.88
CA VAL A 222 -9.96 13.01 -11.28
C VAL A 222 -11.16 12.15 -10.85
N ASN A 223 -11.74 12.50 -9.71
CA ASN A 223 -12.96 11.90 -9.15
C ASN A 223 -14.22 12.44 -9.86
N ASN A 224 -15.31 11.66 -9.85
CA ASN A 224 -16.61 12.08 -10.38
C ASN A 224 -17.71 11.91 -9.31
N SER A 225 -18.86 12.56 -9.49
CA SER A 225 -19.92 12.60 -8.46
C SER A 225 -20.45 11.22 -8.05
N ALA A 226 -20.44 10.24 -8.97
CA ALA A 226 -20.88 8.87 -8.74
C ALA A 226 -19.87 8.01 -7.94
N GLN A 227 -18.65 8.52 -7.68
CA GLN A 227 -17.61 7.86 -6.88
C GLN A 227 -17.23 6.45 -7.39
N ASP A 228 -17.26 6.22 -8.70
CA ASP A 228 -17.28 4.87 -9.32
C ASP A 228 -15.90 4.33 -9.79
N ASP A 229 -14.79 4.95 -9.37
CA ASP A 229 -13.41 4.64 -9.81
C ASP A 229 -13.14 4.75 -11.31
N ARG A 230 -14.05 5.31 -12.13
CA ARG A 230 -13.78 5.50 -13.56
C ARG A 230 -12.49 6.30 -13.76
N PRO A 231 -11.53 5.79 -14.55
CA PRO A 231 -10.18 6.33 -14.57
C PRO A 231 -10.09 7.53 -15.52
N LEU A 232 -10.51 8.69 -15.03
CA LEU A 232 -10.62 9.92 -15.80
C LEU A 232 -9.37 10.79 -15.64
N ILE A 233 -8.63 11.04 -16.72
CA ILE A 233 -7.49 11.95 -16.75
C ILE A 233 -7.93 13.30 -17.29
N LEU A 234 -7.69 14.36 -16.52
CA LEU A 234 -7.75 15.75 -16.96
C LEU A 234 -6.35 16.22 -17.37
N THR A 235 -6.26 16.90 -18.51
CA THR A 235 -5.05 17.54 -19.04
C THR A 235 -5.43 18.77 -19.88
N ALA A 236 -4.46 19.48 -20.45
CA ALA A 236 -4.70 20.65 -21.28
C ALA A 236 -5.15 20.28 -22.70
N ASN A 237 -6.01 21.10 -23.31
CA ASN A 237 -6.45 20.90 -24.69
C ASN A 237 -5.28 21.06 -25.68
N HIS A 238 -4.40 22.03 -25.44
CA HIS A 238 -3.24 22.31 -26.28
C HIS A 238 -2.18 21.19 -26.26
N CYS A 239 -2.28 20.21 -25.36
CA CYS A 239 -1.50 18.97 -25.43
C CYS A 239 -1.90 18.07 -26.61
N ASP A 240 -2.97 18.44 -27.33
CA ASP A 240 -3.39 17.82 -28.59
C ASP A 240 -3.86 16.36 -28.47
N VAL A 241 -4.26 15.92 -27.27
CA VAL A 241 -5.00 14.67 -27.07
C VAL A 241 -6.41 14.82 -27.67
N ASP A 242 -6.80 13.91 -28.57
CA ASP A 242 -8.10 13.89 -29.23
C ASP A 242 -8.61 12.46 -29.52
N SER A 243 -9.79 12.34 -30.14
CA SER A 243 -10.40 11.05 -30.47
C SER A 243 -9.64 10.24 -31.53
N GLY A 244 -8.70 10.84 -32.25
CA GLY A 244 -7.82 10.16 -33.20
C GLY A 244 -6.55 9.60 -32.55
N ASN A 245 -6.04 10.21 -31.47
CA ASN A 245 -4.76 9.83 -30.85
C ASN A 245 -4.80 9.44 -29.36
N VAL A 246 -5.96 9.43 -28.70
CA VAL A 246 -6.08 9.06 -27.27
C VAL A 246 -5.62 7.63 -26.97
N SER A 247 -5.80 6.69 -27.89
CA SER A 247 -5.25 5.32 -27.80
C SER A 247 -3.75 5.22 -28.12
N GLU A 248 -3.17 6.30 -28.64
CA GLU A 248 -1.73 6.49 -28.88
C GLU A 248 -1.06 7.24 -27.70
N THR A 249 -1.81 7.49 -26.62
CA THR A 249 -1.35 8.22 -25.44
C THR A 249 -1.10 7.26 -24.28
N ASN A 250 0.14 7.19 -23.82
CA ASN A 250 0.56 6.43 -22.63
C ASN A 250 0.55 7.36 -21.41
N VAL A 251 -0.12 6.93 -20.33
CA VAL A 251 -0.25 7.65 -19.06
C VAL A 251 0.57 6.95 -18.00
N TYR A 252 1.61 7.61 -17.50
CA TYR A 252 2.54 7.08 -16.52
C TYR A 252 2.24 7.61 -15.12
N PHE A 253 2.10 6.69 -14.18
CA PHE A 253 1.90 6.94 -12.75
C PHE A 253 3.24 6.87 -12.02
N ASN A 254 3.33 7.60 -10.90
CA ASN A 254 4.45 7.53 -9.95
C ASN A 254 5.88 7.66 -10.52
N VAL A 255 6.04 8.33 -11.67
CA VAL A 255 7.34 8.74 -12.24
C VAL A 255 7.93 9.84 -11.36
N GLN A 256 8.55 9.46 -10.25
CA GLN A 256 9.04 10.39 -9.25
C GLN A 256 10.22 9.83 -8.46
N LYS A 257 11.08 10.72 -7.98
CA LYS A 257 12.20 10.36 -7.12
C LYS A 257 11.74 9.84 -5.78
N SER A 258 12.41 8.80 -5.29
CA SER A 258 12.14 8.19 -3.98
C SER A 258 12.64 9.02 -2.79
N SER A 259 13.49 10.03 -3.05
CA SER A 259 14.00 10.97 -2.04
C SER A 259 14.24 12.35 -2.64
N CYS A 260 14.11 13.39 -1.81
CA CYS A 260 14.40 14.77 -2.18
C CYS A 260 15.84 14.93 -2.70
N GLY A 261 16.00 15.48 -3.90
CA GLY A 261 17.32 15.66 -4.52
C GLY A 261 18.00 14.35 -4.92
N GLY A 262 17.25 13.27 -5.09
CA GLY A 262 17.78 11.96 -5.48
C GLY A 262 18.48 11.98 -6.84
N ASN A 263 19.52 11.13 -6.98
CA ASN A 263 20.20 10.88 -8.25
C ASN A 263 19.64 9.64 -8.99
N ALA A 264 18.62 8.99 -8.45
CA ALA A 264 17.93 7.89 -9.08
C ALA A 264 16.61 8.41 -9.65
N ASP A 265 16.46 8.28 -10.96
CA ASP A 265 15.23 8.66 -11.66
C ASP A 265 14.07 7.73 -11.27
N GLY A 266 12.84 8.22 -11.36
CA GLY A 266 11.64 7.46 -11.05
C GLY A 266 11.37 6.25 -11.95
N PRO A 267 10.50 5.34 -11.50
CA PRO A 267 10.04 4.20 -12.29
C PRO A 267 9.09 4.66 -13.41
N ILE A 268 9.25 4.06 -14.60
CA ILE A 268 8.41 4.33 -15.80
C ILE A 268 7.64 3.09 -16.26
N ASN A 269 7.43 2.12 -15.37
CA ASN A 269 6.77 0.84 -15.63
C ASN A 269 5.31 0.79 -15.14
N GLN A 270 4.81 1.87 -14.51
CA GLN A 270 3.41 2.01 -14.11
C GLN A 270 2.65 2.83 -15.16
N VAL A 271 2.17 2.17 -16.22
CA VAL A 271 1.70 2.85 -17.43
C VAL A 271 0.41 2.24 -17.97
N ILE A 272 -0.52 3.09 -18.41
CA ILE A 272 -1.83 2.70 -18.96
C ILE A 272 -2.13 3.55 -20.19
N ALA A 273 -2.61 2.93 -21.27
CA ALA A 273 -3.04 3.66 -22.45
C ALA A 273 -4.37 4.42 -22.23
N GLY A 274 -4.55 5.54 -22.93
CA GLY A 274 -5.86 6.19 -23.06
C GLY A 274 -6.85 5.35 -23.88
N LYS A 275 -8.15 5.65 -23.74
CA LYS A 275 -9.25 4.90 -24.37
C LYS A 275 -10.18 5.77 -25.19
N THR A 276 -10.69 6.84 -24.60
CA THR A 276 -11.74 7.67 -25.21
C THR A 276 -11.74 9.06 -24.60
N VAL A 277 -11.72 10.11 -25.45
CA VAL A 277 -11.93 11.48 -25.01
C VAL A 277 -13.41 11.70 -24.70
N LEU A 278 -13.70 12.17 -23.49
CA LEU A 278 -15.06 12.40 -23.01
C LEU A 278 -15.49 13.86 -23.22
N ALA A 279 -14.62 14.80 -22.85
CA ALA A 279 -14.86 16.24 -22.98
C ALA A 279 -13.56 16.95 -23.37
N LYS A 280 -13.65 17.92 -24.28
CA LYS A 280 -12.53 18.73 -24.77
C LYS A 280 -12.98 20.16 -25.06
N THR A 281 -12.11 21.15 -24.89
CA THR A 281 -12.35 22.56 -25.29
C THR A 281 -13.01 22.66 -26.67
N SER A 282 -14.02 23.52 -26.81
CA SER A 282 -14.49 24.03 -28.10
C SER A 282 -13.66 25.24 -28.53
N GLY A 283 -13.35 25.39 -29.81
CA GLY A 283 -12.54 26.51 -30.34
C GLY A 283 -13.14 27.92 -30.16
N THR A 284 -14.37 28.02 -29.63
CA THR A 284 -15.00 29.29 -29.23
C THR A 284 -14.89 29.59 -27.73
N ALA A 285 -14.38 28.68 -26.92
CA ALA A 285 -14.30 28.80 -25.46
C ALA A 285 -12.89 29.22 -25.01
N VAL A 286 -12.83 30.13 -24.04
CA VAL A 286 -11.58 30.72 -23.52
C VAL A 286 -11.02 29.84 -22.39
N THR A 287 -10.80 28.56 -22.69
CA THR A 287 -10.42 27.50 -21.73
C THR A 287 -9.60 26.42 -22.43
N ASP A 288 -8.85 25.63 -21.68
CA ASP A 288 -7.82 24.73 -22.23
C ASP A 288 -7.82 23.40 -21.48
N TYR A 289 -8.79 22.53 -21.79
CA TYR A 289 -8.94 21.23 -21.14
C TYR A 289 -9.26 20.09 -22.12
N THR A 290 -8.75 18.90 -21.81
CA THR A 290 -9.19 17.60 -22.32
C THR A 290 -9.38 16.66 -21.14
N LEU A 291 -10.53 16.02 -21.05
CA LEU A 291 -10.84 14.92 -20.14
C LEU A 291 -11.00 13.64 -20.96
N PHE A 292 -10.25 12.59 -20.61
CA PHE A 292 -10.33 11.29 -21.26
C PHE A 292 -10.32 10.12 -20.25
N GLU A 293 -10.88 8.99 -20.65
CA GLU A 293 -10.89 7.75 -19.86
C GLU A 293 -9.69 6.86 -20.25
N LEU A 294 -9.11 6.14 -19.28
CA LEU A 294 -8.07 5.13 -19.53
C LEU A 294 -8.65 3.79 -20.02
N ALA A 295 -7.81 3.00 -20.70
CA ALA A 295 -8.16 1.69 -21.23
C ALA A 295 -8.47 0.66 -20.13
N ASN A 296 -7.78 0.77 -19.00
CA ASN A 296 -7.96 -0.08 -17.83
C ASN A 296 -8.04 0.77 -16.57
N LEU A 297 -8.70 0.22 -15.55
CA LEU A 297 -8.60 0.72 -14.18
C LEU A 297 -7.13 0.59 -13.70
N PRO A 298 -6.56 1.62 -13.04
CA PRO A 298 -5.25 1.49 -12.41
C PRO A 298 -5.22 0.33 -11.40
N PRO A 299 -4.21 -0.56 -11.43
CA PRO A 299 -4.00 -1.57 -10.41
C PRO A 299 -3.92 -0.94 -9.01
N SER A 300 -4.44 -1.61 -7.98
CA SER A 300 -4.32 -1.13 -6.59
C SER A 300 -2.86 -0.93 -6.16
N ALA A 301 -1.93 -1.74 -6.68
CA ALA A 301 -0.49 -1.60 -6.48
C ALA A 301 0.14 -0.29 -7.04
N TYR A 302 -0.60 0.51 -7.83
CA TYR A 302 -0.17 1.86 -8.22
C TYR A 302 -0.52 2.91 -7.13
N ASP A 303 -1.31 2.53 -6.12
CA ASP A 303 -1.81 3.39 -5.03
C ASP A 303 -2.31 4.76 -5.55
N VAL A 304 -3.21 4.75 -6.54
CA VAL A 304 -3.67 5.99 -7.17
C VAL A 304 -4.71 6.73 -6.33
N TYR A 305 -4.67 8.07 -6.42
CA TYR A 305 -5.69 8.94 -5.84
C TYR A 305 -6.51 9.60 -6.95
N TYR A 306 -7.83 9.59 -6.81
CA TYR A 306 -8.75 10.30 -7.69
C TYR A 306 -8.98 11.69 -7.10
N ALA A 307 -8.35 12.71 -7.68
CA ALA A 307 -8.39 14.06 -7.14
C ALA A 307 -9.79 14.68 -7.17
N GLY A 308 -10.13 15.40 -6.10
CA GLY A 308 -11.34 16.21 -6.02
C GLY A 308 -11.22 17.49 -6.85
N TRP A 309 -12.32 18.21 -7.00
CA TRP A 309 -12.38 19.44 -7.79
C TRP A 309 -13.31 20.48 -7.16
N ASP A 310 -13.02 21.75 -7.45
CA ASP A 310 -13.85 22.89 -7.11
C ASP A 310 -14.04 23.73 -8.38
N ALA A 311 -15.25 23.66 -8.93
CA ALA A 311 -15.66 24.37 -10.14
C ALA A 311 -16.42 25.67 -9.79
N SER A 312 -16.38 26.11 -8.53
CA SER A 312 -16.93 27.40 -8.12
C SER A 312 -16.01 28.56 -8.54
N THR A 313 -16.50 29.80 -8.41
CA THR A 313 -15.71 31.00 -8.71
C THR A 313 -14.84 31.47 -7.54
N GLY A 314 -14.59 30.60 -6.55
CA GLY A 314 -13.76 30.93 -5.39
C GLY A 314 -12.30 31.09 -5.76
N THR A 315 -11.69 32.23 -5.43
CA THR A 315 -10.25 32.44 -5.63
C THR A 315 -9.44 31.54 -4.70
N PRO A 316 -8.53 30.69 -5.19
CA PRO A 316 -7.67 29.89 -4.33
C PRO A 316 -6.64 30.80 -3.63
N GLN A 317 -6.45 30.60 -2.33
CA GLN A 317 -5.66 31.50 -1.47
C GLN A 317 -4.19 31.05 -1.32
N SER A 318 -3.97 29.75 -1.40
CA SER A 318 -2.67 29.09 -1.40
C SER A 318 -2.86 27.67 -1.94
N GLY A 319 -1.77 27.00 -2.31
CA GLY A 319 -1.85 25.63 -2.80
C GLY A 319 -0.59 25.17 -3.51
N ALA A 320 -0.74 24.22 -4.42
CA ALA A 320 0.35 23.72 -5.25
C ALA A 320 -0.10 23.32 -6.66
N ALA A 321 0.85 23.26 -7.58
CA ALA A 321 0.76 22.45 -8.79
C ALA A 321 1.75 21.28 -8.68
N ILE A 322 1.37 20.13 -9.22
CA ILE A 322 2.19 18.91 -9.22
C ILE A 322 2.26 18.41 -10.66
N HIS A 323 3.48 18.30 -11.19
CA HIS A 323 3.71 18.34 -12.63
C HIS A 323 5.02 17.66 -13.03
N HIS A 324 5.23 17.51 -14.35
CA HIS A 324 6.43 16.93 -14.95
C HIS A 324 7.15 17.98 -15.84
N PRO A 325 7.91 18.90 -15.23
CA PRO A 325 8.63 19.95 -15.94
C PRO A 325 9.77 19.32 -16.73
N GLY A 326 9.88 19.67 -18.00
CA GLY A 326 10.80 19.02 -18.91
C GLY A 326 10.53 17.52 -19.07
N GLY A 327 9.35 16.99 -18.73
CA GLY A 327 9.12 15.54 -18.68
C GLY A 327 9.95 14.79 -17.63
N ASP A 328 10.63 15.50 -16.73
CA ASP A 328 11.41 14.94 -15.63
C ASP A 328 10.48 14.24 -14.61
N ASP A 329 11.09 13.62 -13.61
CA ASP A 329 10.42 13.17 -12.40
C ASP A 329 9.48 14.22 -11.82
N LYS A 330 8.40 13.76 -11.19
CA LYS A 330 7.35 14.61 -10.66
C LYS A 330 7.87 15.65 -9.68
N LYS A 331 7.54 16.91 -9.94
CA LYS A 331 7.87 18.07 -9.10
C LYS A 331 6.63 18.67 -8.46
N ILE A 332 6.83 19.49 -7.45
CA ILE A 332 5.81 20.29 -6.80
C ILE A 332 6.23 21.76 -6.74
N SER A 333 5.31 22.64 -7.10
CA SER A 333 5.49 24.09 -7.05
C SER A 333 4.40 24.70 -6.19
N VAL A 334 4.78 25.50 -5.20
CA VAL A 334 3.92 25.94 -4.11
C VAL A 334 3.68 27.44 -4.22
N TYR A 335 2.42 27.85 -4.08
CA TYR A 335 2.03 29.26 -4.02
C TYR A 335 1.38 29.57 -2.66
N THR A 336 1.79 30.68 -2.06
CA THR A 336 1.35 31.12 -0.71
C THR A 336 0.62 32.46 -0.72
N GLN A 337 0.33 32.98 -1.91
CA GLN A 337 -0.45 34.19 -2.16
C GLN A 337 -1.64 33.85 -3.04
N SER A 338 -2.76 34.52 -2.85
CA SER A 338 -3.99 34.25 -3.60
C SER A 338 -3.76 34.38 -5.11
N ALA A 339 -4.20 33.39 -5.89
CA ALA A 339 -4.09 33.45 -7.35
C ALA A 339 -4.94 34.60 -7.89
N GLN A 340 -4.50 35.22 -9.00
CA GLN A 340 -5.22 36.33 -9.60
C GLN A 340 -6.11 35.83 -10.75
N SER A 341 -7.40 36.15 -10.73
CA SER A 341 -8.26 35.90 -11.88
C SER A 341 -7.89 36.86 -13.00
N VAL A 342 -7.50 36.33 -14.15
CA VAL A 342 -7.19 37.09 -15.37
C VAL A 342 -7.91 36.49 -16.57
N ASP A 343 -8.76 37.28 -17.21
CA ASP A 343 -9.55 36.84 -18.37
C ASP A 343 -8.79 37.10 -19.69
N ASN A 344 -9.02 36.24 -20.69
CA ASN A 344 -8.56 36.40 -22.07
C ASN A 344 -7.02 36.52 -22.26
N VAL A 345 -6.24 35.90 -21.37
CA VAL A 345 -4.76 35.84 -21.44
C VAL A 345 -4.34 35.10 -22.72
N CYS A 346 -3.30 35.59 -23.40
CA CYS A 346 -2.71 34.89 -24.55
C CYS A 346 -1.64 33.90 -24.08
N ILE A 347 -1.72 32.65 -24.56
CA ILE A 347 -0.74 31.60 -24.31
C ILE A 347 0.01 31.30 -25.61
N GLY A 348 1.23 31.82 -25.71
CA GLY A 348 2.10 31.68 -26.87
C GLY A 348 3.14 32.81 -26.95
N SER A 349 4.10 32.68 -27.86
CA SER A 349 5.25 33.60 -27.96
C SER A 349 5.03 34.83 -28.86
N ASP A 350 3.87 34.98 -29.50
CA ASP A 350 3.53 36.17 -30.30
C ASP A 350 2.72 37.19 -29.46
N PRO A 351 3.22 38.43 -29.24
CA PRO A 351 2.46 39.50 -28.60
C PRO A 351 1.13 39.84 -29.28
N ALA A 352 0.98 39.56 -30.58
CA ALA A 352 -0.27 39.72 -31.32
C ALA A 352 -1.21 38.48 -31.22
N CYS A 353 -0.80 37.45 -30.48
CA CYS A 353 -1.52 36.20 -30.25
C CYS A 353 -1.87 35.40 -31.52
N ARG A 354 -1.03 35.45 -32.57
CA ARG A 354 -1.25 34.70 -33.82
C ARG A 354 -0.60 33.33 -33.71
N GLY A 355 -1.35 32.28 -34.02
CA GLY A 355 -0.89 30.89 -33.79
C GLY A 355 -0.82 30.50 -32.31
N ALA A 356 -1.39 31.33 -31.43
CA ALA A 356 -1.54 31.12 -30.00
C ALA A 356 -3.02 30.91 -29.65
N PHE A 357 -3.33 30.54 -28.41
CA PHE A 357 -4.69 30.42 -27.89
C PHE A 357 -4.92 31.33 -26.69
N ARG A 358 -6.17 31.47 -26.25
CA ARG A 358 -6.53 32.33 -25.11
C ARG A 358 -7.27 31.58 -24.02
N VAL A 359 -6.98 31.94 -22.77
CA VAL A 359 -7.58 31.34 -21.57
C VAL A 359 -8.00 32.40 -20.56
N ASP A 360 -9.13 32.14 -19.91
CA ASP A 360 -9.48 32.75 -18.64
C ASP A 360 -8.83 31.91 -17.54
N ALA A 361 -7.89 32.51 -16.81
CA ALA A 361 -6.92 31.78 -16.00
C ALA A 361 -6.82 32.28 -14.55
N TRP A 362 -6.36 31.38 -13.69
CA TRP A 362 -5.66 31.73 -12.47
C TRP A 362 -4.20 32.03 -12.83
N ALA A 363 -3.79 33.29 -12.68
CA ALA A 363 -2.40 33.71 -12.68
C ALA A 363 -1.78 33.41 -11.31
N VAL A 364 -0.71 32.61 -11.31
CA VAL A 364 -0.04 32.11 -10.12
C VAL A 364 1.42 32.58 -10.13
N GLN A 365 1.88 33.12 -9.00
CA GLN A 365 3.30 33.37 -8.74
C GLN A 365 3.79 32.38 -7.69
N TRP A 366 4.92 31.74 -8.00
CA TRP A 366 5.46 30.64 -7.19
C TRP A 366 6.28 31.15 -6.01
N ALA A 367 5.91 30.72 -4.81
CA ALA A 367 6.73 30.90 -3.62
C ALA A 367 7.92 29.91 -3.61
N GLN A 368 7.74 28.72 -4.20
CA GLN A 368 8.74 27.66 -4.35
C GLN A 368 8.46 26.85 -5.62
N GLY A 369 9.49 26.34 -6.31
CA GLY A 369 9.35 25.70 -7.62
C GLY A 369 8.96 26.66 -8.74
N THR A 370 8.71 26.14 -9.95
CA THR A 370 8.10 26.88 -11.06
C THR A 370 7.28 25.93 -11.94
N THR A 371 7.00 26.24 -13.20
CA THR A 371 6.68 25.21 -14.20
C THR A 371 7.55 25.38 -15.44
N GLU A 372 7.74 24.31 -16.21
CA GLU A 372 8.46 24.32 -17.48
C GLU A 372 7.68 23.57 -18.59
N ALA A 373 8.16 23.56 -19.82
CA ALA A 373 7.53 22.79 -20.91
C ALA A 373 7.39 21.30 -20.55
N GLY A 374 6.20 20.71 -20.73
CA GLY A 374 5.85 19.37 -20.23
C GLY A 374 4.98 19.38 -18.98
N SER A 375 5.01 20.47 -18.20
CA SER A 375 4.08 20.72 -17.09
C SER A 375 2.64 20.97 -17.55
N SER A 376 2.47 21.37 -18.82
CA SER A 376 1.19 21.61 -19.49
C SER A 376 0.18 20.51 -19.16
N GLY A 377 -1.02 20.89 -18.70
CA GLY A 377 -2.05 19.93 -18.30
C GLY A 377 -2.00 19.46 -16.85
N SER A 378 -1.02 19.87 -16.05
CA SER A 378 -1.03 19.67 -14.59
C SER A 378 -2.17 20.46 -13.93
N ALA A 379 -2.73 19.91 -12.85
CA ALA A 379 -3.73 20.59 -12.05
C ALA A 379 -3.12 21.69 -11.17
N LEU A 380 -3.83 22.82 -11.05
CA LEU A 380 -3.71 23.72 -9.91
C LEU A 380 -4.61 23.21 -8.80
N PHE A 381 -4.05 22.93 -7.64
CA PHE A 381 -4.81 22.60 -6.44
C PHE A 381 -4.96 23.81 -5.53
N ASP A 382 -6.15 23.96 -4.93
CA ASP A 382 -6.44 24.95 -3.89
C ASP A 382 -5.95 24.50 -2.49
N GLN A 383 -6.14 25.33 -1.48
CA GLN A 383 -5.77 25.04 -0.09
C GLN A 383 -6.49 23.83 0.53
N ASN A 384 -7.56 23.33 -0.10
CA ASN A 384 -8.28 22.11 0.31
C ASN A 384 -7.80 20.86 -0.46
N GLY A 385 -6.88 21.01 -1.41
CA GLY A 385 -6.39 19.92 -2.24
C GLY A 385 -7.31 19.52 -3.40
N ARG A 386 -8.18 20.42 -3.85
CA ARG A 386 -9.10 20.25 -4.98
C ARG A 386 -8.58 20.96 -6.23
N ILE A 387 -8.80 20.36 -7.40
CA ILE A 387 -8.47 20.97 -8.70
C ILE A 387 -9.34 22.21 -8.93
N VAL A 388 -8.71 23.35 -9.22
CA VAL A 388 -9.37 24.63 -9.58
C VAL A 388 -8.97 25.17 -10.95
N GLY A 389 -7.99 24.54 -11.61
CA GLY A 389 -7.56 24.88 -12.96
C GLY A 389 -6.55 23.89 -13.54
N THR A 390 -6.21 24.07 -14.82
CA THR A 390 -5.28 23.21 -15.58
C THR A 390 -4.22 24.06 -16.28
N LEU A 391 -2.94 23.70 -16.19
CA LEU A 391 -1.85 24.55 -16.69
C LEU A 391 -1.89 24.69 -18.22
N SER A 392 -2.02 25.93 -18.69
CA SER A 392 -1.91 26.27 -20.10
C SER A 392 -0.50 26.71 -20.49
N GLY A 393 0.21 27.38 -19.58
CA GLY A 393 1.57 27.86 -19.75
C GLY A 393 1.77 29.22 -19.08
N GLY A 394 2.92 29.84 -19.29
CA GLY A 394 3.25 31.15 -18.73
C GLY A 394 4.71 31.50 -18.91
N ASP A 395 5.16 32.44 -18.09
CA ASP A 395 6.54 32.93 -18.06
C ASP A 395 7.35 32.32 -16.90
N GLY A 396 6.80 31.34 -16.17
CA GLY A 396 7.55 30.60 -15.15
C GLY A 396 8.76 29.86 -15.73
N ASP A 397 9.91 29.97 -15.06
CA ASP A 397 11.18 29.38 -15.50
C ASP A 397 12.18 29.38 -14.33
N CYS A 398 13.22 28.54 -14.37
CA CYS A 398 14.27 28.58 -13.36
C CYS A 398 15.38 29.59 -13.69
N ALA A 399 15.61 30.52 -12.78
CA ALA A 399 16.75 31.44 -12.74
C ALA A 399 17.89 30.86 -11.87
N GLY A 400 18.42 29.70 -12.28
CA GLY A 400 19.36 28.92 -11.48
C GLY A 400 18.63 28.06 -10.45
N THR A 401 18.92 28.21 -9.16
CA THR A 401 18.28 27.46 -8.06
C THR A 401 17.06 28.16 -7.45
N ALA A 402 16.60 29.25 -8.06
CA ALA A 402 15.37 29.95 -7.71
C ALA A 402 14.52 30.11 -8.97
N ASN A 403 13.20 30.26 -8.83
CA ASN A 403 12.36 30.63 -9.96
C ASN A 403 12.68 32.07 -10.41
N ASN A 404 12.30 32.40 -11.63
CA ASN A 404 12.50 33.72 -12.23
C ASN A 404 11.48 34.79 -11.77
N GLY A 405 10.58 34.47 -10.83
CA GLY A 405 9.45 35.31 -10.45
C GLY A 405 8.37 35.46 -11.55
N GLY A 406 8.40 34.61 -12.57
CA GLY A 406 7.42 34.55 -13.64
C GLY A 406 6.03 34.12 -13.15
N THR A 407 5.02 34.43 -13.97
CA THR A 407 3.62 34.10 -13.71
C THR A 407 3.19 32.95 -14.62
N ASP A 408 2.59 31.92 -14.04
CA ASP A 408 1.96 30.83 -14.80
C ASP A 408 0.43 30.91 -14.77
N TYR A 409 -0.18 30.50 -15.88
CA TYR A 409 -1.61 30.64 -16.13
C TYR A 409 -2.29 29.29 -16.23
N PHE A 410 -3.16 29.00 -15.27
CA PHE A 410 -3.99 27.79 -15.24
C PHE A 410 -5.40 28.12 -15.70
N ALA A 411 -5.84 27.58 -16.84
CA ALA A 411 -7.21 27.73 -17.32
C ALA A 411 -8.20 27.30 -16.25
N ARG A 412 -9.15 28.19 -15.91
CA ARG A 412 -10.01 28.05 -14.74
C ARG A 412 -11.04 26.93 -14.91
N LEU A 413 -11.23 26.12 -13.86
CA LEU A 413 -12.17 25.01 -13.90
C LEU A 413 -13.63 25.47 -14.03
N ASP A 414 -14.04 26.59 -13.39
CA ASP A 414 -15.41 27.11 -13.50
C ASP A 414 -15.78 27.54 -14.94
N ARG A 415 -14.79 28.01 -15.70
CA ARG A 415 -14.93 28.33 -17.13
C ARG A 415 -15.03 27.05 -17.95
N ALA A 416 -14.18 26.05 -17.68
CA ALA A 416 -14.26 24.74 -18.32
C ALA A 416 -15.60 24.01 -18.03
N TRP A 417 -16.14 24.19 -16.82
CA TRP A 417 -17.40 23.59 -16.34
C TRP A 417 -18.64 24.05 -17.12
N THR A 418 -18.62 25.31 -17.56
CA THR A 418 -19.72 25.97 -18.28
C THR A 418 -19.49 26.06 -19.79
N ALA A 419 -18.28 25.78 -20.26
CA ALA A 419 -17.93 25.78 -21.68
C ALA A 419 -18.64 24.68 -22.47
N THR A 420 -18.94 24.97 -23.74
CA THR A 420 -19.30 23.94 -24.72
C THR A 420 -18.10 23.05 -25.02
N SER A 421 -18.36 21.77 -25.29
CA SER A 421 -17.32 20.82 -25.67
C SER A 421 -17.40 20.41 -27.13
N SER A 422 -16.25 20.25 -27.77
CA SER A 422 -16.12 19.69 -29.12
C SER A 422 -16.54 18.21 -29.22
N THR A 423 -16.66 17.48 -28.11
CA THR A 423 -17.20 16.10 -28.10
C THR A 423 -18.73 16.04 -28.01
N GLY A 424 -19.40 17.18 -27.77
CA GLY A 424 -20.82 17.23 -27.42
C GLY A 424 -21.15 16.93 -25.94
N THR A 425 -20.21 16.37 -25.17
CA THR A 425 -20.35 16.12 -23.72
C THR A 425 -19.51 17.12 -22.94
N THR A 426 -20.15 17.96 -22.12
CA THR A 426 -19.43 18.98 -21.34
C THR A 426 -18.59 18.36 -20.22
N LEU A 427 -17.55 19.07 -19.76
CA LEU A 427 -16.74 18.64 -18.61
C LEU A 427 -17.60 18.32 -17.38
N LYS A 428 -18.57 19.20 -17.11
CA LYS A 428 -19.60 18.98 -16.09
C LYS A 428 -20.31 17.65 -16.29
N ALA A 429 -20.93 17.39 -17.45
CA ALA A 429 -21.68 16.15 -17.67
C ALA A 429 -20.81 14.89 -17.57
N ALA A 430 -19.52 14.97 -17.90
CA ALA A 430 -18.59 13.85 -17.74
C ALA A 430 -18.17 13.59 -16.27
N LEU A 431 -18.03 14.65 -15.46
CA LEU A 431 -17.66 14.57 -14.04
C LEU A 431 -18.86 14.52 -13.09
N THR A 432 -20.07 14.80 -13.56
CA THR A 432 -21.34 14.62 -12.84
C THR A 432 -22.30 13.66 -13.57
N PRO A 433 -21.93 12.38 -13.78
CA PRO A 433 -22.73 11.44 -14.59
C PRO A 433 -24.06 11.02 -13.95
N ASP A 434 -24.24 11.23 -12.65
CA ASP A 434 -25.50 11.05 -11.91
C ASP A 434 -26.50 12.22 -12.09
N GLY A 435 -26.09 13.30 -12.76
CA GLY A 435 -26.88 14.52 -12.94
C GLY A 435 -26.91 15.44 -11.72
N GLU A 436 -26.14 15.16 -10.67
CA GLU A 436 -26.06 16.05 -9.51
C GLU A 436 -25.32 17.35 -9.86
N ASN A 437 -25.95 18.49 -9.58
CA ASN A 437 -25.35 19.82 -9.80
C ASN A 437 -24.30 20.18 -8.72
N LYS A 438 -23.45 19.23 -8.33
CA LYS A 438 -22.28 19.48 -7.47
C LYS A 438 -21.38 20.51 -8.15
N MET A 439 -20.92 21.48 -7.37
CA MET A 439 -19.90 22.48 -7.79
C MET A 439 -18.55 22.24 -7.10
N THR A 440 -18.53 21.38 -6.09
CA THR A 440 -17.35 20.94 -5.36
C THR A 440 -17.46 19.45 -5.08
N LEU A 441 -16.33 18.75 -5.06
CA LEU A 441 -16.22 17.33 -4.73
C LEU A 441 -14.85 17.04 -4.16
N ASP A 442 -14.79 16.28 -3.06
CA ASP A 442 -13.52 15.81 -2.52
C ASP A 442 -12.94 14.61 -3.29
N GLY A 443 -11.63 14.47 -3.22
CA GLY A 443 -10.95 13.35 -3.84
C GLY A 443 -11.02 12.08 -2.99
N LYS A 444 -10.89 10.93 -3.63
CA LYS A 444 -10.94 9.62 -2.98
C LYS A 444 -9.74 8.76 -3.33
N ASN A 445 -9.35 7.87 -2.42
CA ASN A 445 -8.53 6.72 -2.80
C ASN A 445 -9.36 5.83 -3.75
N ARG A 446 -8.67 5.06 -4.59
CA ARG A 446 -9.30 3.94 -5.32
C ARG A 446 -10.09 3.06 -4.36
N SER A 447 -11.31 2.65 -4.70
CA SER A 447 -12.02 1.63 -3.91
C SER A 447 -11.36 0.28 -4.19
N ASP A 448 -10.85 -0.38 -3.14
CA ASP A 448 -10.17 -1.67 -3.27
C ASP A 448 -11.13 -2.79 -3.68
N SER A 449 -11.21 -2.97 -5.00
CA SER A 449 -11.66 -4.18 -5.67
C SER A 449 -10.45 -5.12 -5.74
N GLY A 450 -10.45 -6.16 -4.91
CA GLY A 450 -9.24 -6.93 -4.57
C GLY A 450 -8.54 -7.62 -5.75
N GLY A 451 -7.20 -7.70 -5.67
CA GLY A 451 -6.38 -8.54 -6.53
C GLY A 451 -4.93 -8.09 -6.68
N GLY A 452 -3.97 -8.91 -6.21
CA GLY A 452 -2.65 -9.04 -6.84
C GLY A 452 -1.39 -8.51 -6.11
N SER A 453 -0.69 -9.44 -5.45
CA SER A 453 0.77 -9.62 -5.55
C SER A 453 1.75 -8.61 -4.91
N PHE A 454 2.36 -9.03 -3.80
CA PHE A 454 3.48 -8.37 -3.11
C PHE A 454 4.84 -8.59 -3.78
N GLY A 455 5.75 -7.61 -3.67
CA GLY A 455 7.17 -7.88 -3.39
C GLY A 455 8.16 -6.72 -3.59
N TRP A 456 9.10 -6.43 -2.69
CA TRP A 456 10.12 -7.26 -1.99
C TRP A 456 11.32 -7.64 -2.88
N LEU A 457 12.50 -7.02 -2.65
CA LEU A 457 13.86 -7.58 -2.69
C LEU A 457 14.89 -6.41 -2.68
N SER A 458 15.54 -6.12 -1.54
CA SER A 458 16.86 -5.45 -1.45
C SER A 458 17.63 -5.93 -0.21
N LEU A 459 18.89 -6.32 -0.41
CA LEU A 459 19.64 -7.34 0.35
C LEU A 459 20.35 -6.80 1.61
N LEU A 460 20.87 -7.73 2.43
CA LEU A 460 22.03 -7.52 3.32
C LEU A 460 23.05 -6.51 2.74
N MET A 461 23.55 -5.64 3.61
CA MET A 461 24.91 -5.78 4.13
C MET A 461 25.00 -5.26 5.56
N LEU A 462 25.47 -6.12 6.50
CA LEU A 462 26.39 -5.83 7.62
C LEU A 462 26.26 -6.89 8.74
N ALA A 463 27.11 -7.93 8.72
CA ALA A 463 27.61 -8.61 9.93
C ALA A 463 28.57 -9.78 9.60
N PHE A 464 29.88 -9.52 9.51
CA PHE A 464 30.87 -10.53 9.91
C PHE A 464 31.69 -9.95 11.07
N GLY A 465 31.41 -10.42 12.29
CA GLY A 465 31.74 -9.72 13.53
C GLY A 465 31.96 -10.59 14.77
N ALA A 466 32.75 -11.66 14.63
CA ALA A 466 33.59 -12.27 15.67
C ALA A 466 33.02 -12.68 17.06
N VAL A 467 32.87 -14.00 17.25
CA VAL A 467 32.82 -14.73 18.54
C VAL A 467 33.47 -16.11 18.30
N CYS A 468 34.43 -16.66 19.06
CA CYS A 468 35.27 -16.15 20.17
C CYS A 468 36.65 -16.87 20.23
N ARG A 469 37.47 -16.53 21.23
CA ARG A 469 38.58 -17.33 21.81
C ARG A 469 37.99 -18.44 22.73
N ARG A 470 38.57 -19.62 23.04
CA ARG A 470 39.96 -20.11 23.15
C ARG A 470 39.93 -21.66 23.21
N GLY A 471 40.93 -22.36 22.65
CA GLY A 471 41.27 -23.75 23.01
C GLY A 471 42.14 -24.44 21.95
N ARG A 472 43.32 -24.97 22.30
CA ARG A 472 44.32 -25.47 21.33
C ARG A 472 44.49 -27.00 21.41
N ALA A 473 44.58 -27.67 20.26
CA ALA A 473 45.72 -28.54 19.90
C ALA A 473 45.62 -29.15 18.46
N GLN A 474 46.52 -28.71 17.56
CA GLN A 474 47.15 -29.44 16.43
C GLN A 474 46.30 -30.16 15.34
N ARG A 475 46.74 -30.28 14.06
CA ARG A 475 47.56 -29.46 13.12
C ARG A 475 47.50 -30.15 11.73
N ARG A 476 47.54 -29.36 10.62
CA ARG A 476 47.51 -29.79 9.18
C ARG A 476 46.07 -30.20 8.71
N MET A 477 45.57 -29.87 7.51
CA MET A 477 46.18 -29.28 6.30
C MET A 477 45.17 -28.42 5.50
N VAL A 478 45.40 -27.10 5.48
CA VAL A 478 45.35 -26.17 4.32
C VAL A 478 44.54 -26.58 3.07
N LEU A 479 43.41 -25.90 2.76
CA LEU A 479 43.26 -24.93 1.63
C LEU A 479 41.83 -24.30 1.56
N ARG A 480 41.74 -23.03 1.10
CA ARG A 480 40.56 -22.26 0.64
C ARG A 480 39.57 -21.70 1.69
N THR A 481 39.55 -20.36 1.77
CA THR A 481 38.62 -19.52 2.54
C THR A 481 38.13 -18.37 1.63
N VAL A 482 36.83 -18.28 1.33
CA VAL A 482 36.14 -17.02 0.90
C VAL A 482 34.65 -17.11 1.28
N ALA A 483 34.11 -16.04 1.86
CA ALA A 483 32.70 -15.65 2.01
C ALA A 483 31.64 -16.72 2.36
N VAL A 484 31.31 -16.79 3.65
CA VAL A 484 29.91 -16.82 4.08
C VAL A 484 29.46 -15.35 4.25
N LEU A 485 28.13 -15.12 4.23
CA LEU A 485 27.35 -13.86 4.28
C LEU A 485 26.81 -13.40 2.93
N GLY A 486 25.49 -13.53 2.80
CA GLY A 486 24.73 -13.23 1.59
C GLY A 486 23.67 -14.29 1.39
N LEU A 487 22.47 -14.05 1.92
CA LEU A 487 21.15 -14.44 1.39
C LEU A 487 20.08 -14.27 2.50
N ALA A 488 19.49 -13.08 2.51
CA ALA A 488 18.26 -12.71 3.20
C ALA A 488 17.69 -11.58 2.34
N PHE A 489 17.06 -12.01 1.25
CA PHE A 489 16.43 -11.22 0.21
C PHE A 489 14.97 -11.71 0.22
N PRO A 490 14.01 -10.91 0.70
CA PRO A 490 12.65 -11.38 0.98
C PRO A 490 11.83 -11.54 -0.31
N PHE A 491 10.83 -12.42 -0.33
CA PHE A 491 10.16 -12.89 -1.57
C PHE A 491 8.94 -12.08 -2.01
N VAL A 492 8.84 -11.88 -3.33
CA VAL A 492 7.67 -11.36 -4.05
C VAL A 492 6.55 -12.42 -4.10
N SER A 493 5.69 -12.49 -3.08
CA SER A 493 4.54 -13.41 -3.11
C SER A 493 3.36 -12.81 -3.89
N SER A 494 3.01 -13.43 -5.02
CA SER A 494 1.68 -13.27 -5.58
C SER A 494 0.62 -13.60 -4.53
N ALA A 495 -0.40 -12.75 -4.41
CA ALA A 495 -1.54 -13.03 -3.55
C ALA A 495 -2.25 -14.26 -4.14
N TYR A 496 -2.40 -15.31 -3.33
CA TYR A 496 -2.99 -16.56 -3.79
C TYR A 496 -4.47 -16.33 -4.15
N SER A 497 -4.84 -16.77 -5.35
CA SER A 497 -6.22 -16.71 -5.86
C SER A 497 -6.81 -18.13 -5.90
N PRO A 498 -7.87 -18.42 -5.13
CA PRO A 498 -8.49 -19.74 -5.12
C PRO A 498 -9.25 -20.07 -6.42
N GLU A 499 -9.29 -21.35 -6.77
CA GLU A 499 -9.99 -21.82 -7.97
C GLU A 499 -11.48 -22.07 -7.69
N LEU A 500 -12.29 -21.02 -7.86
CA LEU A 500 -13.71 -21.04 -7.52
C LEU A 500 -14.57 -21.89 -8.48
N ALA A 501 -14.16 -22.03 -9.75
CA ALA A 501 -14.96 -22.66 -10.80
C ALA A 501 -15.27 -24.15 -10.55
N SER A 502 -14.38 -24.87 -9.86
CA SER A 502 -14.53 -26.29 -9.53
C SER A 502 -15.13 -26.53 -8.13
N LEU A 503 -15.47 -25.50 -7.35
CA LEU A 503 -16.13 -25.67 -6.05
C LEU A 503 -17.46 -26.45 -6.08
N PRO A 504 -18.28 -26.42 -7.16
CA PRO A 504 -19.47 -27.27 -7.26
C PRO A 504 -19.17 -28.79 -7.25
N THR A 505 -17.94 -29.20 -7.58
CA THR A 505 -17.51 -30.62 -7.55
C THR A 505 -16.69 -30.98 -6.31
N VAL A 506 -16.38 -30.01 -5.44
CA VAL A 506 -15.71 -30.24 -4.15
C VAL A 506 -16.72 -30.78 -3.12
N ALA A 507 -16.32 -31.80 -2.37
CA ALA A 507 -17.09 -32.39 -1.29
C ALA A 507 -17.51 -31.33 -0.27
N GLN A 508 -18.78 -31.34 0.14
CA GLN A 508 -19.34 -30.39 1.10
C GLN A 508 -19.96 -31.11 2.29
N VAL A 509 -19.46 -30.79 3.48
CA VAL A 509 -20.06 -31.15 4.77
C VAL A 509 -21.00 -30.03 5.19
N ARG A 510 -22.22 -30.39 5.60
CA ARG A 510 -23.17 -29.45 6.23
C ARG A 510 -23.24 -29.74 7.72
N LEU A 511 -22.99 -28.73 8.54
CA LEU A 511 -23.14 -28.85 9.99
C LEU A 511 -24.62 -29.05 10.34
N ASN A 512 -24.91 -29.96 11.28
CA ASN A 512 -26.27 -30.38 11.58
C ASN A 512 -27.08 -29.21 12.18
N PRO A 513 -28.17 -28.73 11.53
CA PRO A 513 -28.91 -27.55 12.00
C PRO A 513 -29.55 -27.72 13.38
N VAL A 514 -29.85 -28.95 13.80
CA VAL A 514 -30.36 -29.24 15.15
C VAL A 514 -29.26 -29.09 16.19
N THR A 515 -28.05 -29.57 15.90
CA THR A 515 -26.87 -29.39 16.75
C THR A 515 -26.49 -27.91 16.85
N VAL A 516 -26.43 -27.19 15.72
CA VAL A 516 -26.23 -25.73 15.67
C VAL A 516 -27.25 -25.04 16.58
N LYS A 517 -28.54 -25.29 16.36
CA LYS A 517 -29.62 -24.65 17.14
C LYS A 517 -29.49 -24.92 18.64
N ASN A 518 -29.23 -26.16 19.05
CA ASN A 518 -29.08 -26.50 20.47
C ASN A 518 -27.86 -25.82 21.11
N ALA A 519 -26.76 -25.68 20.35
CA ALA A 519 -25.59 -24.95 20.82
C ALA A 519 -25.87 -23.44 20.94
N LEU A 520 -26.59 -22.85 19.97
CA LEU A 520 -27.01 -21.45 20.02
C LEU A 520 -27.95 -21.15 21.20
N GLU A 521 -28.93 -22.02 21.47
CA GLU A 521 -29.79 -21.90 22.67
C GLU A 521 -28.97 -21.96 23.97
N SER A 522 -27.87 -22.73 23.99
CA SER A 522 -26.95 -22.83 25.14
C SER A 522 -26.01 -21.62 25.29
N ALA A 523 -25.72 -20.92 24.19
CA ALA A 523 -24.88 -19.72 24.16
C ALA A 523 -25.66 -18.43 24.51
N LYS A 524 -26.99 -18.45 24.52
CA LYS A 524 -27.82 -17.29 24.87
C LYS A 524 -27.48 -16.76 26.27
N GLY A 525 -27.18 -15.46 26.33
CA GLY A 525 -26.85 -14.79 27.58
C GLY A 525 -25.42 -15.04 28.10
N GLN A 526 -24.54 -15.70 27.32
CA GLN A 526 -23.11 -15.74 27.61
C GLN A 526 -22.45 -14.44 27.12
N PRO A 527 -21.86 -13.62 28.00
CA PRO A 527 -21.16 -12.40 27.59
C PRO A 527 -19.98 -12.73 26.69
N LEU A 528 -19.67 -11.85 25.74
CA LEU A 528 -18.53 -11.95 24.81
C LEU A 528 -18.55 -13.15 23.83
N GLN A 529 -19.40 -14.16 24.03
CA GLN A 529 -19.47 -15.32 23.13
C GLN A 529 -20.13 -14.94 21.81
N PHE A 530 -19.42 -15.13 20.70
CA PHE A 530 -19.93 -14.83 19.35
C PHE A 530 -20.04 -16.05 18.43
N ALA A 531 -19.38 -17.17 18.76
CA ALA A 531 -19.51 -18.41 18.00
C ALA A 531 -19.69 -19.67 18.86
N VAL A 532 -20.24 -20.71 18.24
CA VAL A 532 -20.39 -22.07 18.81
C VAL A 532 -19.69 -23.10 17.94
N GLY A 533 -18.84 -23.92 18.55
CA GLY A 533 -18.06 -24.98 17.90
C GLY A 533 -18.81 -26.30 17.81
N MET A 534 -18.64 -27.01 16.70
CA MET A 534 -19.13 -28.38 16.48
C MET A 534 -18.04 -29.22 15.85
N ALA A 535 -17.99 -30.52 16.16
CA ALA A 535 -17.09 -31.44 15.47
C ALA A 535 -17.44 -31.52 13.97
N ILE A 536 -16.41 -31.56 13.13
CA ILE A 536 -16.54 -31.89 11.71
C ILE A 536 -16.43 -33.41 11.59
N GLU A 537 -17.52 -34.07 11.22
CA GLU A 537 -17.56 -35.53 10.99
C GLU A 537 -16.99 -35.89 9.60
N ALA A 538 -15.77 -35.43 9.32
CA ALA A 538 -15.04 -35.68 8.08
C ALA A 538 -13.51 -35.60 8.32
N GLY A 539 -12.76 -36.51 7.71
CA GLY A 539 -11.30 -36.52 7.69
C GLY A 539 -10.72 -36.26 6.29
N VAL A 540 -9.42 -36.50 6.12
CA VAL A 540 -8.74 -36.33 4.81
C VAL A 540 -9.34 -37.20 3.70
N ALA A 541 -9.90 -38.38 4.04
CA ALA A 541 -10.54 -39.27 3.09
C ALA A 541 -11.85 -38.73 2.49
N ASP A 542 -12.51 -37.78 3.18
CA ASP A 542 -13.81 -37.24 2.80
C ASP A 542 -13.72 -35.96 1.96
N GLY A 543 -12.52 -35.36 1.88
CA GLY A 543 -12.25 -34.21 1.00
C GLY A 543 -11.88 -34.62 -0.43
N THR A 544 -12.08 -33.68 -1.35
CA THR A 544 -11.78 -33.87 -2.77
C THR A 544 -10.30 -33.66 -3.05
N TRP A 545 -9.66 -34.69 -3.63
CA TRP A 545 -8.31 -34.59 -4.18
C TRP A 545 -8.33 -34.32 -5.68
N ASP A 546 -7.52 -33.37 -6.13
CA ASP A 546 -7.19 -33.16 -7.53
C ASP A 546 -5.70 -32.79 -7.71
N GLU A 547 -5.29 -32.68 -8.98
CA GLU A 547 -3.94 -32.30 -9.39
C GLU A 547 -4.07 -31.15 -10.41
N PRO A 548 -4.23 -29.89 -9.95
CA PRO A 548 -4.45 -28.75 -10.85
C PRO A 548 -3.25 -28.42 -11.75
N GLU A 549 -2.05 -28.81 -11.31
CA GLU A 549 -0.78 -28.65 -11.99
C GLU A 549 0.02 -29.94 -11.84
N ALA A 550 0.76 -30.37 -12.87
CA ALA A 550 1.49 -31.63 -12.82
C ALA A 550 2.52 -31.66 -11.68
N GLY A 551 2.42 -32.66 -10.79
CA GLY A 551 3.23 -32.78 -9.59
C GLY A 551 2.72 -32.01 -8.37
N LEU A 552 1.56 -31.34 -8.44
CA LEU A 552 0.97 -30.60 -7.32
C LEU A 552 -0.36 -31.24 -6.89
N ALA A 553 -0.35 -31.96 -5.78
CA ALA A 553 -1.60 -32.44 -5.17
C ALA A 553 -2.32 -31.30 -4.44
N ARG A 554 -3.63 -31.22 -4.64
CA ARG A 554 -4.52 -30.32 -3.90
C ARG A 554 -5.65 -31.12 -3.25
N TRP A 555 -5.90 -30.85 -1.97
CA TRP A 555 -7.04 -31.33 -1.20
C TRP A 555 -7.97 -30.19 -0.90
N ARG A 556 -9.29 -30.39 -1.05
CA ARG A 556 -10.31 -29.40 -0.72
C ARG A 556 -11.50 -30.01 0.01
N LEU A 557 -12.00 -29.31 1.02
CA LEU A 557 -13.26 -29.63 1.71
C LEU A 557 -14.07 -28.35 1.94
N ARG A 558 -15.34 -28.36 1.55
CA ARG A 558 -16.27 -27.26 1.84
C ARG A 558 -17.04 -27.55 3.13
N ILE A 559 -17.11 -26.57 4.03
CA ILE A 559 -17.92 -26.64 5.24
C ILE A 559 -19.01 -25.56 5.15
N ASN A 560 -20.27 -25.98 5.24
CA ASN A 560 -21.42 -25.08 5.29
C ASN A 560 -22.16 -25.19 6.62
N SER A 561 -22.49 -24.05 7.22
CA SER A 561 -23.35 -23.97 8.40
C SER A 561 -24.38 -22.87 8.18
N SER A 562 -25.59 -23.26 7.76
CA SER A 562 -26.64 -22.30 7.43
C SER A 562 -26.89 -21.28 8.55
N GLY A 563 -26.89 -20.00 8.18
CA GLY A 563 -27.11 -18.88 9.09
C GLY A 563 -25.87 -18.39 9.86
N ALA A 564 -24.67 -18.93 9.59
CA ALA A 564 -23.44 -18.37 10.17
C ALA A 564 -23.05 -17.06 9.50
N HIS A 565 -22.67 -16.05 10.29
CA HIS A 565 -22.08 -14.80 9.79
C HIS A 565 -20.62 -14.98 9.34
N ALA A 566 -19.90 -15.88 10.03
CA ALA A 566 -18.54 -16.27 9.71
C ALA A 566 -18.26 -17.71 10.16
N LEU A 567 -17.22 -18.30 9.58
CA LEU A 567 -16.70 -19.62 9.93
C LEU A 567 -15.19 -19.54 10.16
N ASN A 568 -14.73 -20.34 11.10
CA ASN A 568 -13.33 -20.69 11.33
C ASN A 568 -13.26 -22.11 11.92
N PHE A 569 -12.05 -22.68 11.97
CA PHE A 569 -11.84 -24.07 12.31
C PHE A 569 -10.76 -24.23 13.38
N ARG A 570 -10.92 -25.21 14.27
CA ARG A 570 -9.81 -25.75 15.08
C ARG A 570 -9.46 -27.13 14.56
N PHE A 571 -8.20 -27.34 14.20
CA PHE A 571 -7.58 -28.65 14.11
C PHE A 571 -6.93 -28.98 15.46
N ASP A 572 -7.13 -30.19 15.98
CA ASP A 572 -6.50 -30.60 17.26
C ASP A 572 -5.09 -31.17 17.09
N ASP A 573 -4.82 -31.79 15.93
CA ASP A 573 -3.51 -32.33 15.55
C ASP A 573 -3.40 -32.28 14.01
N LEU A 574 -3.06 -31.12 13.47
CA LEU A 574 -2.81 -30.88 12.05
C LEU A 574 -1.38 -31.31 11.69
N GLN A 575 -1.24 -32.07 10.61
CA GLN A 575 0.05 -32.43 10.04
C GLN A 575 0.07 -31.98 8.58
N LEU A 576 0.67 -30.81 8.34
CA LEU A 576 1.05 -30.34 7.02
C LEU A 576 2.46 -30.84 6.69
N PRO A 577 2.67 -31.44 5.50
CA PRO A 577 3.99 -31.72 4.94
C PRO A 577 4.89 -30.47 4.83
N GLU A 578 6.21 -30.67 4.66
CA GLU A 578 7.21 -29.59 4.68
C GLU A 578 6.91 -28.47 3.67
N HIS A 579 6.45 -28.83 2.47
CA HIS A 579 6.13 -27.88 1.39
C HIS A 579 4.63 -27.58 1.25
N ALA A 580 3.80 -28.06 2.18
CA ALA A 580 2.36 -27.87 2.10
C ALA A 580 1.92 -26.45 2.50
N GLN A 581 0.87 -25.99 1.84
CA GLN A 581 0.23 -24.69 2.03
C GLN A 581 -1.27 -24.88 2.26
N LEU A 582 -1.71 -24.63 3.49
CA LEU A 582 -3.11 -24.59 3.90
C LEU A 582 -3.67 -23.18 3.70
N TYR A 583 -4.79 -23.09 2.99
CA TYR A 583 -5.57 -21.90 2.74
C TYR A 583 -7.01 -22.10 3.24
N LEU A 584 -7.64 -21.00 3.62
CA LEU A 584 -9.08 -20.96 3.84
C LEU A 584 -9.69 -19.81 3.08
N TYR A 585 -10.86 -20.00 2.47
CA TYR A 585 -11.51 -18.93 1.73
C TYR A 585 -13.03 -19.07 1.69
N THR A 586 -13.73 -17.95 1.50
CA THR A 586 -15.18 -17.96 1.24
C THR A 586 -15.46 -18.65 -0.10
N ASN A 587 -16.63 -19.24 -0.28
CA ASN A 587 -17.01 -19.88 -1.55
C ASN A 587 -17.00 -18.94 -2.79
N ASN A 588 -16.90 -17.62 -2.59
CA ASN A 588 -16.77 -16.59 -3.62
C ASN A 588 -15.37 -15.94 -3.68
N GLY A 589 -14.40 -16.39 -2.88
CA GLY A 589 -13.02 -15.89 -2.85
C GLY A 589 -12.81 -14.47 -2.29
N ALA A 590 -13.81 -13.93 -1.59
CA ALA A 590 -13.77 -12.58 -1.00
C ALA A 590 -12.83 -12.46 0.22
N ASP A 591 -12.90 -13.39 1.19
CA ASP A 591 -11.86 -13.54 2.21
C ASP A 591 -10.97 -14.73 1.85
N VAL A 592 -9.65 -14.54 1.97
CA VAL A 592 -8.63 -15.58 1.76
C VAL A 592 -7.60 -15.49 2.88
N GLN A 593 -7.43 -16.59 3.61
CA GLN A 593 -6.50 -16.77 4.73
C GLN A 593 -5.38 -17.74 4.33
N GLY A 594 -4.16 -17.51 4.82
CA GLY A 594 -2.98 -18.33 4.53
C GLY A 594 -2.01 -17.69 3.50
N PRO A 595 -0.99 -18.44 3.03
CA PRO A 595 -0.73 -19.84 3.33
C PRO A 595 -0.26 -20.07 4.77
N TYR A 596 -0.81 -21.09 5.42
CA TYR A 596 -0.24 -21.71 6.61
C TYR A 596 0.60 -22.92 6.20
N THR A 597 1.80 -23.05 6.77
CA THR A 597 2.75 -24.14 6.45
C THR A 597 2.93 -25.07 7.63
N ALA A 598 3.81 -26.08 7.53
CA ALA A 598 4.19 -26.97 8.63
C ALA A 598 4.57 -26.26 9.96
N ALA A 599 4.89 -24.96 9.93
CA ALA A 599 5.02 -24.11 11.12
C ALA A 599 3.71 -23.86 11.91
N ARG A 600 2.60 -24.51 11.51
CA ARG A 600 1.30 -24.56 12.21
C ARG A 600 0.84 -25.99 12.53
N ASN A 601 1.73 -26.98 12.47
CA ASN A 601 1.38 -28.35 12.86
C ASN A 601 1.07 -28.48 14.36
N GLY A 602 0.30 -29.52 14.70
CA GLY A 602 -0.31 -29.69 16.02
C GLY A 602 -1.67 -28.97 16.11
N ARG A 603 -2.00 -28.41 17.27
CA ARG A 603 -3.25 -27.66 17.43
C ARG A 603 -3.16 -26.32 16.70
N PHE A 604 -4.15 -26.04 15.84
CA PHE A 604 -4.24 -24.80 15.09
C PHE A 604 -5.69 -24.30 15.02
N VAL A 605 -5.94 -23.08 15.50
CA VAL A 605 -7.16 -22.33 15.21
C VAL A 605 -6.91 -21.41 14.04
N THR A 606 -7.74 -21.54 13.02
CA THR A 606 -7.67 -20.73 11.81
C THR A 606 -8.34 -19.37 12.05
N PRO A 607 -7.97 -18.33 11.30
CA PRO A 607 -8.72 -17.07 11.32
C PRO A 607 -10.10 -17.20 10.67
N LEU A 608 -10.91 -16.16 10.86
CA LEU A 608 -12.27 -16.02 10.33
C LEU A 608 -12.32 -15.90 8.81
N VAL A 609 -13.40 -16.45 8.26
CA VAL A 609 -13.84 -16.37 6.86
C VAL A 609 -15.32 -15.99 6.88
N ARG A 610 -15.70 -14.83 6.33
CA ARG A 610 -17.04 -14.25 6.51
C ARG A 610 -18.04 -14.78 5.49
N SER A 611 -18.49 -16.01 5.75
CA SER A 611 -19.47 -16.73 4.94
C SER A 611 -20.05 -17.90 5.74
N GLU A 612 -21.32 -18.26 5.47
CA GLU A 612 -21.91 -19.51 5.93
C GLU A 612 -21.40 -20.76 5.18
N ASP A 613 -20.56 -20.59 4.15
CA ASP A 613 -19.95 -21.64 3.33
C ASP A 613 -18.49 -21.27 3.02
N ALA A 614 -17.57 -21.99 3.66
CA ALA A 614 -16.13 -21.78 3.61
C ALA A 614 -15.40 -23.02 3.09
N VAL A 615 -14.26 -22.82 2.45
CA VAL A 615 -13.42 -23.86 1.85
C VAL A 615 -12.13 -23.97 2.64
N ILE A 616 -11.74 -25.19 2.97
CA ILE A 616 -10.41 -25.54 3.47
C ILE A 616 -9.67 -26.16 2.27
N GLU A 617 -8.53 -25.60 1.89
CA GLU A 617 -7.68 -26.10 0.79
C GLU A 617 -6.27 -26.34 1.28
N VAL A 618 -5.67 -27.48 0.92
CA VAL A 618 -4.24 -27.74 1.14
C VAL A 618 -3.57 -28.11 -0.18
N ARG A 619 -2.53 -27.37 -0.56
CA ARG A 619 -1.70 -27.64 -1.76
C ARG A 619 -0.33 -28.16 -1.31
N MET A 620 0.20 -29.19 -1.96
CA MET A 620 1.49 -29.81 -1.62
C MET A 620 2.08 -30.56 -2.84
N PRO A 621 3.39 -30.83 -2.88
CA PRO A 621 3.96 -31.75 -3.86
C PRO A 621 3.23 -33.10 -3.85
N TYR A 622 3.01 -33.72 -5.01
CA TYR A 622 2.20 -34.93 -5.11
C TYR A 622 2.76 -36.08 -4.27
N GLU A 623 4.09 -36.17 -4.16
CA GLU A 623 4.82 -37.12 -3.33
C GLU A 623 4.55 -36.97 -1.81
N GLU A 624 4.23 -35.76 -1.35
CA GLU A 624 3.96 -35.43 0.06
C GLU A 624 2.48 -35.69 0.45
N LYS A 625 1.64 -36.05 -0.52
CA LYS A 625 0.19 -36.31 -0.34
C LYS A 625 -0.14 -37.29 0.80
N ALA A 626 0.72 -38.27 1.05
CA ALA A 626 0.51 -39.29 2.08
C ALA A 626 0.75 -38.78 3.51
N ASP A 627 1.50 -37.68 3.66
CA ASP A 627 1.91 -37.14 4.95
C ASP A 627 0.93 -36.07 5.48
N PHE A 628 0.01 -35.58 4.63
CA PHE A 628 -1.07 -34.69 5.06
C PHE A 628 -2.14 -35.45 5.86
N SER A 629 -2.32 -35.05 7.12
CA SER A 629 -3.35 -35.60 8.00
C SER A 629 -3.85 -34.59 9.03
N PHE A 630 -5.02 -34.87 9.60
CA PHE A 630 -5.45 -34.26 10.86
C PHE A 630 -6.27 -35.26 11.68
N ALA A 631 -6.12 -35.26 13.00
CA ALA A 631 -6.83 -36.22 13.87
C ALA A 631 -8.33 -35.89 14.03
N SER A 632 -8.64 -34.62 14.26
CA SER A 632 -10.00 -34.08 14.36
C SER A 632 -10.02 -32.60 14.02
N ALA A 633 -11.16 -32.13 13.52
CA ALA A 633 -11.44 -30.72 13.30
C ALA A 633 -12.79 -30.33 13.93
N SER A 634 -12.90 -29.07 14.36
CA SER A 634 -14.16 -28.44 14.79
C SER A 634 -14.40 -27.18 13.97
N ALA A 635 -15.64 -26.94 13.54
CA ALA A 635 -16.06 -25.71 12.87
C ALA A 635 -16.85 -24.83 13.84
N PHE A 636 -16.56 -23.54 13.85
CA PHE A 636 -17.18 -22.54 14.71
C PHE A 636 -18.17 -21.71 13.90
N HIS A 637 -19.44 -21.75 14.31
CA HIS A 637 -20.54 -20.99 13.72
C HIS A 637 -20.67 -19.65 14.43
N ALA A 638 -20.26 -18.56 13.80
CA ALA A 638 -20.46 -17.22 14.33
C ALA A 638 -21.94 -16.79 14.17
N PHE A 639 -22.58 -16.43 15.28
CA PHE A 639 -24.00 -16.06 15.35
C PHE A 639 -24.24 -14.59 15.75
N ARG A 640 -23.18 -13.86 16.12
CA ARG A 640 -23.17 -12.39 16.12
C ARG A 640 -22.54 -11.94 14.80
N ASP A 641 -23.03 -10.83 14.26
CA ASP A 641 -22.48 -10.27 13.03
C ASP A 641 -21.10 -9.66 13.28
N LEU A 642 -20.20 -9.81 12.30
CA LEU A 642 -18.87 -9.20 12.28
C LEU A 642 -18.66 -8.38 11.00
N ASP A 643 -19.71 -8.19 10.20
CA ASP A 643 -19.64 -7.79 8.78
C ASP A 643 -20.63 -6.64 8.46
N SER A 644 -20.92 -5.79 9.45
CA SER A 644 -22.23 -5.17 9.61
C SER A 644 -22.64 -4.20 8.48
N LYS A 645 -23.66 -4.59 7.70
CA LYS A 645 -24.39 -3.66 6.83
C LYS A 645 -25.41 -2.85 7.64
N SER A 646 -25.23 -1.53 7.62
CA SER A 646 -26.23 -0.47 7.92
C SER A 646 -26.63 -0.19 9.38
N PHE A 647 -26.63 1.11 9.70
CA PHE A 647 -27.17 1.75 10.91
C PHE A 647 -28.72 1.74 10.98
N SER A 648 -29.38 0.61 10.74
CA SER A 648 -30.85 0.55 10.66
C SER A 648 -31.47 -0.66 11.38
N ASN A 649 -31.84 -0.44 12.64
CA ASN A 649 -32.72 -1.27 13.49
C ASN A 649 -32.36 -2.76 13.67
N THR A 650 -31.54 -2.99 14.70
CA THR A 650 -31.56 -4.15 15.62
C THR A 650 -31.36 -5.55 15.04
N SER A 651 -30.19 -6.15 15.32
CA SER A 651 -30.08 -7.34 16.22
C SER A 651 -28.68 -7.99 16.24
N GLY A 652 -27.64 -7.31 15.75
CA GLY A 652 -26.27 -7.83 15.80
C GLY A 652 -25.19 -6.79 15.49
N THR A 653 -25.38 -5.53 15.86
CA THR A 653 -24.45 -4.43 15.56
C THR A 653 -24.07 -3.69 16.84
N SER A 654 -22.95 -2.97 16.83
CA SER A 654 -22.68 -1.97 17.87
C SER A 654 -23.81 -0.93 17.93
N GLY A 655 -24.02 -0.33 19.10
CA GLY A 655 -25.08 0.64 19.31
C GLY A 655 -24.94 1.91 18.45
N ALA A 656 -26.07 2.50 18.04
CA ALA A 656 -26.12 3.63 17.11
C ALA A 656 -25.54 4.97 17.64
N CYS A 657 -24.92 4.95 18.82
CA CYS A 657 -24.19 6.08 19.39
C CYS A 657 -22.66 5.94 19.24
N GLU A 658 -22.16 4.79 18.79
CA GLU A 658 -20.74 4.55 18.53
C GLU A 658 -20.30 5.17 17.20
N PHE A 659 -19.03 5.59 17.13
CA PHE A 659 -18.46 6.28 15.97
C PHE A 659 -17.34 5.45 15.33
N ASP A 660 -17.40 5.24 14.01
CA ASP A 660 -16.30 4.62 13.27
C ASP A 660 -15.00 5.42 13.43
N VAL A 661 -13.85 4.75 13.54
CA VAL A 661 -12.53 5.44 13.61
C VAL A 661 -12.22 6.34 12.40
N ALA A 662 -12.89 6.11 11.27
CA ALA A 662 -12.78 6.92 10.05
C ALA A 662 -13.67 8.19 10.07
N CYS A 663 -14.44 8.43 11.14
CA CYS A 663 -15.13 9.69 11.37
C CYS A 663 -14.18 10.77 11.92
N PRO A 664 -14.49 12.08 11.76
CA PRO A 664 -13.63 13.18 12.22
C PRO A 664 -13.30 13.18 13.74
N ILE A 665 -14.04 12.42 14.55
CA ILE A 665 -13.71 12.17 15.96
C ILE A 665 -12.40 11.36 16.14
N GLY A 666 -12.00 10.59 15.12
CA GLY A 666 -10.71 9.89 15.05
C GLY A 666 -9.54 10.78 14.62
N ASP A 667 -9.79 12.01 14.17
CA ASP A 667 -8.72 12.93 13.73
C ASP A 667 -7.75 13.22 14.89
N GLY A 668 -6.47 12.91 14.68
CA GLY A 668 -5.41 13.03 15.70
C GLY A 668 -5.07 11.75 16.47
N TYR A 669 -5.81 10.65 16.25
CA TYR A 669 -5.57 9.31 16.81
C TYR A 669 -5.12 8.28 15.75
N SER A 670 -4.69 8.72 14.56
CA SER A 670 -4.31 7.85 13.43
C SER A 670 -3.31 6.76 13.79
N ASP A 671 -2.40 7.00 14.73
CA ASP A 671 -1.42 6.03 15.20
C ASP A 671 -2.06 4.99 16.14
N GLN A 672 -2.85 5.43 17.11
CA GLN A 672 -3.52 4.56 18.10
C GLN A 672 -4.58 3.67 17.41
N ILE A 673 -5.20 4.17 16.34
CA ILE A 673 -6.09 3.39 15.47
C ILE A 673 -5.33 2.17 14.88
N ARG A 674 -4.06 2.34 14.48
CA ARG A 674 -3.20 1.27 13.92
C ARG A 674 -2.61 0.32 14.98
N SER A 675 -2.67 0.68 16.26
CA SER A 675 -2.29 -0.17 17.41
C SER A 675 -3.43 -1.10 17.86
N THR A 676 -4.68 -0.65 17.74
CA THR A 676 -5.83 -1.40 18.26
C THR A 676 -6.18 -2.61 17.41
N VAL A 677 -6.43 -3.74 18.05
CA VAL A 677 -6.77 -5.04 17.43
C VAL A 677 -8.08 -5.62 17.98
N LEU A 678 -8.81 -6.32 17.12
CA LEU A 678 -9.85 -7.28 17.52
C LEU A 678 -9.14 -8.58 17.92
N ILE A 679 -9.61 -9.25 18.98
CA ILE A 679 -9.06 -10.52 19.47
C ILE A 679 -10.19 -11.55 19.49
N THR A 680 -9.98 -12.72 18.88
CA THR A 680 -10.85 -13.90 19.08
C THR A 680 -10.14 -14.98 19.88
N ILE A 681 -10.90 -15.70 20.71
CA ILE A 681 -10.39 -16.63 21.72
C ILE A 681 -11.27 -17.88 21.74
N VAL A 682 -10.75 -19.02 21.29
CA VAL A 682 -11.45 -20.32 21.39
C VAL A 682 -11.19 -20.95 22.75
N LYS A 683 -12.27 -21.32 23.45
CA LYS A 683 -12.23 -22.10 24.70
C LYS A 683 -13.25 -23.24 24.66
N GLY A 684 -12.76 -24.47 24.50
CA GLY A 684 -13.61 -25.65 24.36
C GLY A 684 -14.35 -25.65 23.01
N LEU A 685 -15.67 -25.52 23.03
CA LEU A 685 -16.53 -25.37 21.84
C LEU A 685 -17.29 -24.02 21.85
N SER A 686 -16.69 -23.01 22.46
CA SER A 686 -17.18 -21.64 22.45
C SER A 686 -16.06 -20.70 21.99
N GLU A 687 -16.41 -19.67 21.23
CA GLU A 687 -15.47 -18.61 20.84
C GLU A 687 -15.95 -17.24 21.28
N TYR A 688 -15.01 -16.45 21.78
CA TYR A 688 -15.25 -15.18 22.45
C TYR A 688 -14.45 -14.08 21.78
N LEU A 689 -14.97 -12.85 21.83
CA LEU A 689 -14.30 -11.67 21.29
C LEU A 689 -13.96 -10.64 22.37
N CYS A 690 -12.83 -9.97 22.16
CA CYS A 690 -12.32 -8.87 22.98
C CYS A 690 -11.53 -7.88 22.11
N SER A 691 -11.11 -6.77 22.70
CA SER A 691 -10.21 -5.78 22.11
C SER A 691 -8.82 -5.87 22.76
N GLY A 692 -7.82 -5.32 22.10
CA GLY A 692 -6.51 -5.05 22.71
C GLY A 692 -5.71 -4.00 21.93
N SER A 693 -4.55 -3.65 22.44
CA SER A 693 -3.64 -2.66 21.85
C SER A 693 -2.23 -3.22 21.75
N LEU A 694 -1.56 -3.03 20.62
CA LEU A 694 -0.15 -3.36 20.43
C LEU A 694 0.72 -2.31 21.16
N VAL A 695 1.61 -2.71 22.07
CA VAL A 695 2.31 -1.76 22.97
C VAL A 695 3.83 -1.76 22.81
N ASN A 696 4.44 -0.58 22.93
CA ASN A 696 5.88 -0.38 22.87
C ASN A 696 6.57 -0.84 24.18
N ASN A 697 7.89 -1.06 24.14
CA ASN A 697 8.72 -1.34 25.31
C ASN A 697 9.99 -0.47 25.29
N THR A 698 10.65 -0.27 26.43
CA THR A 698 11.81 0.63 26.55
C THR A 698 13.06 0.18 25.79
N SER A 699 13.08 -1.03 25.23
CA SER A 699 14.13 -1.47 24.31
C SER A 699 13.87 -1.06 22.86
N GLU A 700 12.66 -0.56 22.56
CA GLU A 700 12.21 -0.16 21.22
C GLU A 700 12.65 -1.17 20.15
N ASP A 701 12.38 -2.45 20.41
CA ASP A 701 12.77 -3.57 19.55
C ASP A 701 11.65 -4.03 18.61
N GLY A 702 10.42 -3.55 18.81
CA GLY A 702 9.23 -4.00 18.08
C GLY A 702 8.83 -5.44 18.41
N THR A 703 9.04 -5.90 19.65
CA THR A 703 8.45 -7.15 20.15
C THR A 703 6.93 -7.03 20.15
N PRO A 704 6.17 -7.96 19.53
CA PRO A 704 4.76 -7.77 19.22
C PRO A 704 3.85 -8.09 20.41
N LEU A 705 3.86 -7.20 21.39
CA LEU A 705 3.15 -7.32 22.66
C LEU A 705 1.75 -6.73 22.55
N VAL A 706 0.71 -7.53 22.77
CA VAL A 706 -0.68 -7.07 22.83
C VAL A 706 -1.14 -7.05 24.29
N LEU A 707 -1.60 -5.87 24.73
CA LEU A 707 -2.24 -5.66 26.01
C LEU A 707 -3.76 -5.81 25.85
N THR A 708 -4.37 -6.64 26.69
CA THR A 708 -5.82 -6.86 26.75
C THR A 708 -6.26 -7.10 28.22
N ALA A 709 -7.54 -7.37 28.47
CA ALA A 709 -8.06 -7.67 29.80
C ALA A 709 -7.88 -9.14 30.18
N ASN A 710 -7.65 -9.42 31.46
CA ASN A 710 -7.50 -10.80 31.95
C ASN A 710 -8.83 -11.57 31.90
N HIS A 711 -9.96 -10.90 32.15
CA HIS A 711 -11.28 -11.52 32.07
C HIS A 711 -11.67 -11.98 30.65
N CYS A 712 -10.99 -11.52 29.59
CA CYS A 712 -11.11 -12.07 28.24
C CYS A 712 -10.67 -13.53 28.18
N GLY A 713 -9.86 -14.01 29.13
CA GLY A 713 -9.45 -15.41 29.22
C GLY A 713 -8.36 -15.81 28.22
N VAL A 714 -7.50 -14.87 27.83
CA VAL A 714 -6.20 -15.18 27.20
C VAL A 714 -5.26 -15.63 28.33
N ASP A 715 -5.00 -16.93 28.40
CA ASP A 715 -4.14 -17.58 29.39
C ASP A 715 -3.28 -18.67 28.73
N SER A 716 -2.47 -19.38 29.49
CA SER A 716 -1.57 -20.43 28.96
C SER A 716 -2.28 -21.64 28.34
N SER A 717 -3.61 -21.76 28.48
CA SER A 717 -4.45 -22.82 27.89
C SER A 717 -5.26 -22.37 26.67
N THR A 718 -5.27 -21.07 26.36
CA THR A 718 -6.03 -20.47 25.25
C THR A 718 -5.17 -19.61 24.31
N ILE A 719 -3.92 -19.30 24.66
CA ILE A 719 -3.02 -18.47 23.83
C ILE A 719 -2.70 -19.09 22.46
N ASP A 720 -2.66 -20.42 22.37
CA ASP A 720 -2.52 -21.20 21.12
C ASP A 720 -3.81 -21.19 20.26
N GLN A 721 -4.89 -20.69 20.84
CA GLN A 721 -6.25 -20.63 20.31
C GLN A 721 -6.76 -19.17 20.28
N THR A 722 -5.84 -18.20 20.35
CA THR A 722 -6.11 -16.76 20.32
C THR A 722 -5.56 -16.15 19.04
N THR A 723 -6.35 -15.30 18.37
CA THR A 723 -5.95 -14.59 17.14
C THR A 723 -6.19 -13.10 17.29
N ALA A 724 -5.20 -12.27 16.96
CA ALA A 724 -5.34 -10.82 16.88
C ALA A 724 -5.49 -10.38 15.42
N TYR A 725 -6.48 -9.52 15.14
CA TYR A 725 -6.81 -8.99 13.82
C TYR A 725 -6.56 -7.48 13.79
N PHE A 726 -5.79 -7.06 12.78
CA PHE A 726 -5.41 -5.68 12.52
C PHE A 726 -6.34 -5.06 11.47
N ASN A 727 -6.50 -3.74 11.53
CA ASN A 727 -7.24 -2.95 10.55
C ASN A 727 -8.67 -3.43 10.22
N VAL A 728 -9.34 -4.05 11.19
CA VAL A 728 -10.78 -4.37 11.12
C VAL A 728 -11.60 -3.09 11.32
N GLN A 729 -11.61 -2.20 10.33
CA GLN A 729 -12.29 -0.89 10.41
C GLN A 729 -12.85 -0.45 9.07
N ARG A 730 -13.85 0.44 9.11
CA ARG A 730 -14.41 1.04 7.89
C ARG A 730 -13.44 1.98 7.20
N SER A 731 -13.49 1.97 5.87
CA SER A 731 -12.74 2.90 5.03
C SER A 731 -13.27 4.34 5.03
N ALA A 732 -14.48 4.59 5.56
CA ALA A 732 -15.09 5.91 5.68
C ALA A 732 -16.00 6.01 6.91
N CYS A 733 -16.46 7.23 7.22
CA CYS A 733 -17.38 7.48 8.33
C CYS A 733 -18.81 7.00 8.00
N GLY A 734 -19.42 6.19 8.88
CA GLY A 734 -20.79 5.71 8.77
C GLY A 734 -21.07 4.76 7.60
N SER A 735 -20.07 4.50 6.76
CA SER A 735 -20.19 3.88 5.43
C SER A 735 -18.81 3.40 4.95
N GLY A 736 -18.74 2.75 3.78
CA GLY A 736 -17.50 2.25 3.21
C GLY A 736 -17.34 0.74 3.34
N THR A 737 -16.17 0.24 2.94
CA THR A 737 -15.84 -1.19 3.03
C THR A 737 -15.53 -1.53 4.48
N VAL A 738 -16.15 -2.60 4.99
CA VAL A 738 -15.82 -3.23 6.27
C VAL A 738 -14.35 -3.64 6.31
N GLY A 739 -13.77 -3.68 7.50
CA GLY A 739 -12.37 -4.07 7.68
C GLY A 739 -12.05 -5.47 7.14
N THR A 740 -10.77 -5.71 6.82
CA THR A 740 -10.32 -7.05 6.42
C THR A 740 -9.96 -7.90 7.63
N VAL A 741 -10.42 -9.14 7.64
CA VAL A 741 -9.98 -10.16 8.62
C VAL A 741 -8.72 -10.91 8.18
N THR A 742 -8.14 -10.58 7.00
CA THR A 742 -6.94 -11.25 6.47
C THR A 742 -5.62 -10.74 7.07
N GLN A 743 -5.63 -9.57 7.73
CA GLN A 743 -4.49 -9.06 8.47
C GLN A 743 -4.53 -9.55 9.92
N ASN A 744 -4.00 -10.74 10.18
CA ASN A 744 -4.06 -11.37 11.51
C ASN A 744 -2.76 -12.06 11.91
N ILE A 745 -2.58 -12.27 13.22
CA ILE A 745 -1.47 -13.03 13.80
C ILE A 745 -1.98 -13.81 15.00
N ALA A 746 -1.61 -15.09 15.09
CA ALA A 746 -1.90 -15.95 16.24
C ALA A 746 -1.10 -15.54 17.48
N GLY A 747 -1.64 -15.82 18.67
CA GLY A 747 -0.92 -15.74 19.93
C GLY A 747 0.23 -16.74 20.02
N LEU A 748 1.29 -16.39 20.75
CA LEU A 748 2.47 -17.22 20.97
C LEU A 748 2.65 -17.58 22.44
N SER A 749 2.66 -16.58 23.32
CA SER A 749 2.84 -16.81 24.76
C SER A 749 2.31 -15.65 25.59
N VAL A 750 1.73 -15.95 26.75
CA VAL A 750 1.44 -14.95 27.78
C VAL A 750 2.76 -14.52 28.40
N ARG A 751 3.05 -13.21 28.42
CA ARG A 751 4.27 -12.63 28.99
C ARG A 751 4.05 -12.15 30.42
N ALA A 752 2.94 -11.46 30.67
CA ALA A 752 2.49 -11.06 31.99
C ALA A 752 0.94 -11.08 32.05
N GLY A 753 0.38 -11.09 33.25
CA GLY A 753 -1.06 -11.11 33.47
C GLY A 753 -1.44 -11.18 34.94
N THR A 754 -2.64 -10.73 35.28
CA THR A 754 -3.24 -10.64 36.62
C THR A 754 -3.12 -11.94 37.41
N SER A 755 -2.45 -11.91 38.59
CA SER A 755 -2.37 -13.07 39.49
C SER A 755 -3.28 -12.97 40.71
N GLY A 756 -4.04 -14.03 41.00
CA GLY A 756 -4.86 -14.13 42.20
C GLY A 756 -6.03 -13.15 42.23
N LYS A 757 -6.39 -12.67 43.42
CA LYS A 757 -7.46 -11.67 43.63
C LYS A 757 -6.92 -10.23 43.60
N THR A 758 -6.00 -9.90 42.69
CA THR A 758 -5.53 -8.52 42.57
C THR A 758 -6.61 -7.63 41.98
N VAL A 759 -6.51 -6.34 42.30
CA VAL A 759 -7.37 -5.25 41.80
C VAL A 759 -6.95 -4.80 40.39
N THR A 760 -6.52 -5.74 39.55
CA THR A 760 -5.99 -5.53 38.20
C THR A 760 -6.66 -6.49 37.23
N ASP A 761 -6.82 -6.08 35.98
CA ASP A 761 -7.45 -6.91 34.95
C ASP A 761 -6.73 -6.68 33.62
N TYR A 762 -5.55 -7.29 33.52
CA TYR A 762 -4.71 -7.22 32.34
C TYR A 762 -4.10 -8.58 32.01
N THR A 763 -3.94 -8.83 30.72
CA THR A 763 -3.02 -9.83 30.16
C THR A 763 -2.18 -9.12 29.10
N LEU A 764 -0.87 -9.33 29.15
CA LEU A 764 0.07 -8.95 28.11
C LEU A 764 0.59 -10.24 27.46
N PHE A 765 0.30 -10.44 26.19
CA PHE A 765 0.76 -11.60 25.43
C PHE A 765 1.56 -11.18 24.20
N GLU A 766 2.39 -12.09 23.70
CA GLU A 766 3.17 -11.89 22.49
C GLU A 766 2.53 -12.63 21.31
N LEU A 767 2.56 -12.02 20.12
CA LEU A 767 2.12 -12.62 18.87
C LEU A 767 3.21 -13.49 18.23
N ALA A 768 2.82 -14.48 17.43
CA ALA A 768 3.71 -15.45 16.77
C ALA A 768 4.69 -14.84 15.75
N SER A 769 4.47 -13.59 15.35
CA SER A 769 5.39 -12.80 14.52
C SER A 769 5.18 -11.31 14.76
N LYS A 770 6.18 -10.50 14.41
CA LYS A 770 5.97 -9.05 14.28
C LYS A 770 4.95 -8.78 13.17
N PRO A 771 4.06 -7.77 13.30
CA PRO A 771 3.27 -7.28 12.18
C PRO A 771 4.15 -6.97 10.98
N PRO A 772 3.84 -7.50 9.78
CA PRO A 772 4.47 -7.07 8.54
C PRO A 772 4.25 -5.57 8.32
N SER A 773 5.14 -4.91 7.58
CA SER A 773 4.98 -3.48 7.24
C SER A 773 3.69 -3.18 6.47
N SER A 774 3.13 -4.17 5.78
CA SER A 774 1.84 -4.09 5.08
C SER A 774 0.61 -4.02 6.00
N PHE A 775 0.76 -4.27 7.30
CA PHE A 775 -0.29 -4.04 8.29
C PHE A 775 -0.27 -2.57 8.79
N ASP A 776 0.77 -1.81 8.44
CA ASP A 776 0.97 -0.42 8.89
C ASP A 776 0.80 -0.27 10.43
N ALA A 777 1.26 -1.27 11.20
CA ALA A 777 0.97 -1.32 12.63
C ALA A 777 1.74 -0.27 13.43
N TYR A 778 1.12 0.22 14.52
CA TYR A 778 1.75 1.11 15.48
C TYR A 778 1.82 0.44 16.85
N TYR A 779 2.89 0.70 17.60
CA TYR A 779 3.04 0.25 18.98
C TYR A 779 2.76 1.43 19.90
N ASP A 780 1.64 1.40 20.63
CA ASP A 780 1.24 2.48 21.51
C ASP A 780 2.21 2.68 22.68
N GLY A 781 2.35 3.96 23.04
CA GLY A 781 3.02 4.39 24.25
C GLY A 781 2.18 4.14 25.51
N TRP A 782 2.77 4.31 26.67
CA TRP A 782 2.12 4.04 27.95
C TRP A 782 2.62 4.96 29.06
N ASP A 783 1.77 5.22 30.06
CA ASP A 783 2.10 5.96 31.27
C ASP A 783 1.67 5.17 32.52
N SER A 784 2.66 4.71 33.29
CA SER A 784 2.50 3.93 34.52
C SER A 784 2.55 4.75 35.80
N ARG A 785 2.60 6.09 35.73
CA ARG A 785 2.72 6.99 36.90
C ARG A 785 1.45 7.06 37.76
N GLY A 786 0.29 6.70 37.21
CA GLY A 786 -0.98 6.69 37.96
C GLY A 786 -1.60 8.07 38.21
N ASN A 787 -1.31 9.04 37.33
CA ASN A 787 -1.98 10.34 37.25
C ASN A 787 -3.37 10.18 36.60
N SER A 788 -4.40 10.86 37.11
CA SER A 788 -5.72 10.85 36.47
C SER A 788 -5.66 11.52 35.09
N PRO A 789 -6.04 10.83 34.00
CA PRO A 789 -6.04 11.45 32.68
C PRO A 789 -7.20 12.46 32.58
N THR A 790 -6.90 13.68 32.08
CA THR A 790 -7.87 14.79 32.07
C THR A 790 -8.89 14.72 30.94
N SER A 791 -8.52 14.05 29.85
CA SER A 791 -9.24 13.92 28.59
C SER A 791 -8.52 12.87 27.73
N GLY A 792 -9.18 12.31 26.72
CA GLY A 792 -8.58 11.33 25.81
C GLY A 792 -9.63 10.52 25.05
N ALA A 793 -9.27 9.28 24.71
CA ALA A 793 -10.14 8.36 23.98
C ALA A 793 -9.97 6.90 24.43
N VAL A 794 -10.88 6.06 23.96
CA VAL A 794 -10.71 4.62 23.83
C VAL A 794 -10.97 4.25 22.37
N ILE A 795 -10.22 3.29 21.84
CA ILE A 795 -10.42 2.71 20.52
C ILE A 795 -10.65 1.22 20.71
N HIS A 796 -11.71 0.67 20.12
CA HIS A 796 -12.25 -0.63 20.55
C HIS A 796 -13.13 -1.28 19.47
N HIS A 797 -13.50 -2.54 19.70
CA HIS A 797 -14.44 -3.33 18.88
C HIS A 797 -15.72 -3.64 19.67
N PRO A 798 -16.66 -2.68 19.79
CA PRO A 798 -17.93 -2.90 20.48
C PRO A 798 -18.78 -3.91 19.72
N SER A 799 -19.34 -4.86 20.45
CA SER A 799 -20.09 -6.03 19.95
C SER A 799 -19.37 -6.92 18.93
N GLY A 800 -18.06 -6.69 18.67
CA GLY A 800 -17.30 -7.33 17.59
C GLY A 800 -17.28 -6.58 16.26
N ASP A 801 -17.91 -5.40 16.20
CA ASP A 801 -18.06 -4.58 15.00
C ASP A 801 -16.73 -3.98 14.51
N ASP A 802 -16.77 -3.33 13.34
CA ASP A 802 -15.69 -2.46 12.85
C ASP A 802 -15.21 -1.50 13.96
N LYS A 803 -13.90 -1.25 14.00
CA LYS A 803 -13.25 -0.43 15.03
C LYS A 803 -13.93 0.92 15.23
N LYS A 804 -14.29 1.23 16.48
CA LYS A 804 -14.91 2.48 16.90
C LYS A 804 -13.97 3.31 17.79
N ILE A 805 -14.30 4.59 17.95
CA ILE A 805 -13.64 5.50 18.89
C ILE A 805 -14.67 6.23 19.76
N SER A 806 -14.40 6.25 21.06
CA SER A 806 -15.19 6.95 22.07
C SER A 806 -14.30 7.91 22.85
N THR A 807 -14.77 9.14 23.08
CA THR A 807 -13.95 10.23 23.63
C THR A 807 -14.48 10.71 24.96
N TYR A 808 -13.57 11.19 25.81
CA TYR A 808 -13.90 11.79 27.09
C TYR A 808 -13.16 13.11 27.31
N THR A 809 -13.86 14.09 27.85
CA THR A 809 -13.35 15.46 28.07
C THR A 809 -13.30 15.85 29.56
N GLN A 810 -13.77 14.95 30.43
CA GLN A 810 -13.75 15.10 31.88
C GLN A 810 -12.63 14.24 32.48
N THR A 811 -12.06 14.68 33.61
CA THR A 811 -10.97 13.91 34.25
C THR A 811 -11.50 12.56 34.76
N ALA A 812 -10.83 11.47 34.40
CA ALA A 812 -11.25 10.14 34.80
C ALA A 812 -11.06 9.92 36.31
N GLN A 813 -12.09 9.36 36.93
CA GLN A 813 -12.21 9.26 38.39
C GLN A 813 -11.42 8.06 38.92
N LYS A 814 -10.45 8.31 39.80
CA LYS A 814 -9.63 7.26 40.42
C LYS A 814 -10.49 6.51 41.44
N THR A 815 -10.94 5.31 41.07
CA THR A 815 -11.88 4.51 41.89
C THR A 815 -11.26 3.16 42.23
N ASP A 816 -11.11 2.86 43.52
CA ASP A 816 -10.52 1.60 43.98
C ASP A 816 -11.60 0.56 44.35
N ASN A 817 -11.29 -0.73 44.18
CA ASN A 817 -12.17 -1.88 44.47
C ASN A 817 -13.53 -1.90 43.75
N VAL A 818 -13.62 -1.31 42.56
CA VAL A 818 -14.83 -1.35 41.71
C VAL A 818 -15.22 -2.80 41.44
N ARG A 819 -16.45 -3.18 41.75
CA ARG A 819 -17.00 -4.52 41.49
C ARG A 819 -17.46 -4.61 40.04
N ILE A 820 -16.76 -5.39 39.22
CA ILE A 820 -17.22 -5.75 37.88
C ILE A 820 -18.07 -7.02 37.98
N THR A 821 -19.31 -6.97 37.49
CA THR A 821 -20.26 -8.10 37.49
C THR A 821 -20.32 -8.76 36.11
N GLY A 822 -20.42 -10.09 36.04
CA GLY A 822 -20.30 -10.84 34.79
C GLY A 822 -18.83 -11.09 34.43
N GLY A 823 -18.14 -11.94 35.20
CA GLY A 823 -16.67 -12.00 35.26
C GLY A 823 -15.96 -12.70 34.10
N GLY A 824 -16.39 -12.44 32.87
CA GLY A 824 -15.73 -12.85 31.63
C GLY A 824 -15.56 -14.36 31.43
N LEU A 825 -14.65 -14.72 30.52
CA LEU A 825 -14.35 -16.09 30.11
C LEU A 825 -13.70 -16.94 31.22
N LEU A 826 -13.30 -16.30 32.33
CA LEU A 826 -12.74 -16.95 33.51
C LEU A 826 -13.80 -17.50 34.46
N GLY A 827 -15.10 -17.33 34.17
CA GLY A 827 -16.20 -17.89 34.97
C GLY A 827 -16.30 -17.31 36.39
N LEU A 828 -15.71 -16.13 36.61
CA LEU A 828 -15.77 -15.46 37.90
C LEU A 828 -17.20 -14.91 38.11
N SER A 829 -17.71 -14.96 39.34
CA SER A 829 -19.00 -14.32 39.72
C SER A 829 -18.91 -12.79 39.79
N GLY A 830 -18.08 -12.21 38.92
CA GLY A 830 -17.50 -10.87 38.97
C GLY A 830 -16.12 -10.84 39.64
N PHE A 831 -15.30 -9.84 39.28
CA PHE A 831 -14.01 -9.54 39.89
C PHE A 831 -14.00 -8.10 40.44
N SER A 832 -12.88 -7.62 40.97
CA SER A 832 -12.76 -6.23 41.46
C SER A 832 -11.51 -5.58 40.90
N VAL A 833 -11.59 -4.29 40.55
CA VAL A 833 -10.48 -3.53 39.98
C VAL A 833 -10.29 -2.17 40.63
N ASN A 834 -9.04 -1.74 40.69
CA ASN A 834 -8.66 -0.35 40.88
C ASN A 834 -8.61 0.26 39.49
N ALA A 835 -9.47 1.24 39.21
CA ALA A 835 -9.80 1.67 37.87
C ALA A 835 -9.86 3.20 37.71
N TRP A 836 -9.77 3.61 36.45
CA TRP A 836 -10.26 4.88 35.95
C TRP A 836 -11.74 4.73 35.61
N GLY A 837 -12.62 5.42 36.35
CA GLY A 837 -14.02 5.59 35.97
C GLY A 837 -14.14 6.71 34.95
N VAL A 838 -14.56 6.37 33.73
CA VAL A 838 -14.65 7.28 32.58
C VAL A 838 -16.12 7.58 32.29
N SER A 839 -16.44 8.87 32.14
CA SER A 839 -17.75 9.35 31.67
C SER A 839 -17.58 9.90 30.26
N TRP A 840 -18.32 9.32 29.31
CA TRP A 840 -18.15 9.58 27.89
C TRP A 840 -18.70 10.94 27.46
N ALA A 841 -17.94 11.64 26.61
CA ALA A 841 -18.40 12.84 25.90
C ALA A 841 -19.09 12.45 24.58
N ASN A 842 -18.50 11.51 23.82
CA ASN A 842 -19.07 10.93 22.61
C ASN A 842 -18.76 9.43 22.58
N GLY A 843 -19.67 8.63 22.01
CA GLY A 843 -19.56 7.17 22.00
C GLY A 843 -19.73 6.56 23.39
N THR A 844 -19.47 5.27 23.51
CA THR A 844 -19.46 4.51 24.76
C THR A 844 -18.52 3.29 24.66
N THR A 845 -18.75 2.25 25.46
CA THR A 845 -18.21 0.92 25.19
C THR A 845 -19.34 -0.11 25.35
N GLU A 846 -19.21 -1.24 24.66
CA GLU A 846 -20.13 -2.39 24.73
C GLU A 846 -19.36 -3.72 24.94
N GLU A 847 -20.06 -4.85 25.06
CA GLU A 847 -19.43 -6.19 25.07
C GLU A 847 -18.39 -6.32 23.94
N GLY A 848 -17.24 -6.96 24.17
CA GLY A 848 -16.16 -7.06 23.16
C GLY A 848 -15.19 -5.88 23.14
N SER A 849 -15.58 -4.72 23.68
CA SER A 849 -14.64 -3.61 23.93
C SER A 849 -13.62 -3.93 25.02
N SER A 850 -13.89 -4.97 25.83
CA SER A 850 -13.04 -5.44 26.92
C SER A 850 -11.58 -5.60 26.49
N GLY A 851 -10.66 -5.06 27.29
CA GLY A 851 -9.21 -5.08 27.02
C GLY A 851 -8.68 -3.94 26.16
N SER A 852 -9.53 -3.10 25.56
CA SER A 852 -9.09 -1.86 24.89
C SER A 852 -8.33 -0.92 25.84
N GLY A 853 -7.32 -0.22 25.30
CA GLY A 853 -6.52 0.75 26.05
C GLY A 853 -7.23 2.09 26.26
N LEU A 854 -7.26 2.58 27.49
CA LEU A 854 -7.61 3.98 27.78
C LEU A 854 -6.43 4.88 27.43
N LEU A 855 -6.60 5.76 26.46
CA LEU A 855 -5.59 6.72 26.02
C LEU A 855 -5.76 8.04 26.77
N ASP A 856 -4.67 8.56 27.32
CA ASP A 856 -4.64 9.91 27.89
C ASP A 856 -4.56 11.00 26.80
N ARG A 857 -4.46 12.26 27.23
CA ARG A 857 -4.35 13.42 26.33
C ARG A 857 -3.07 13.48 25.49
N ASN A 858 -2.05 12.70 25.86
CA ASN A 858 -0.78 12.58 25.14
C ASN A 858 -0.78 11.36 24.21
N ARG A 859 -1.84 10.53 24.28
CA ARG A 859 -2.05 9.26 23.57
C ARG A 859 -1.21 8.12 24.15
N HIS A 860 -0.96 8.16 25.46
CA HIS A 860 -0.38 7.05 26.21
C HIS A 860 -1.48 6.18 26.82
N ILE A 861 -1.33 4.86 26.76
CA ILE A 861 -2.21 3.92 27.47
C ILE A 861 -1.99 4.04 28.98
N VAL A 862 -3.08 4.25 29.72
CA VAL A 862 -3.10 4.37 31.20
C VAL A 862 -3.97 3.33 31.90
N GLY A 863 -4.65 2.45 31.15
CA GLY A 863 -5.41 1.32 31.69
C GLY A 863 -6.11 0.48 30.62
N THR A 864 -6.70 -0.65 31.01
CA THR A 864 -7.40 -1.62 30.14
C THR A 864 -8.87 -1.73 30.50
N LEU A 865 -9.79 -1.76 29.53
CA LEU A 865 -11.23 -1.83 29.83
C LEU A 865 -11.59 -3.14 30.54
N SER A 866 -12.12 -3.02 31.75
CA SER A 866 -12.66 -4.14 32.53
C SER A 866 -14.17 -4.32 32.40
N GLY A 867 -14.86 -3.28 31.96
CA GLY A 867 -16.31 -3.23 31.79
C GLY A 867 -16.96 -2.09 32.58
N GLY A 868 -18.27 -2.03 32.58
CA GLY A 868 -19.03 -0.96 33.22
C GLY A 868 -20.51 -1.03 32.87
N ASN A 869 -21.18 0.11 32.93
CA ASN A 869 -22.59 0.24 32.59
C ASN A 869 -22.82 1.11 31.33
N GLY A 870 -21.75 1.50 30.62
CA GLY A 870 -21.85 2.17 29.33
C GLY A 870 -22.67 1.38 28.32
N GLY A 871 -23.21 2.09 27.34
CA GLY A 871 -24.07 1.53 26.31
C GLY A 871 -24.92 2.62 25.64
N CYS A 872 -25.39 2.34 24.42
CA CYS A 872 -26.19 3.31 23.68
C CYS A 872 -27.66 3.35 24.13
N SER A 873 -28.19 4.57 24.21
CA SER A 873 -29.60 4.90 24.44
C SER A 873 -30.11 5.64 23.20
N GLY A 874 -30.35 4.88 22.12
CA GLY A 874 -30.56 5.44 20.79
C GLY A 874 -29.24 5.92 20.18
N THR A 875 -29.20 7.15 19.67
CA THR A 875 -28.03 7.78 19.03
C THR A 875 -27.11 8.53 20.01
N SER A 876 -27.30 8.35 21.31
CA SER A 876 -26.47 8.93 22.38
C SER A 876 -26.09 7.85 23.37
N ASN A 877 -24.97 8.00 24.08
CA ASN A 877 -24.68 7.11 25.21
C ASN A 877 -25.69 7.30 26.35
N ASN A 878 -25.80 6.31 27.23
CA ASN A 878 -26.69 6.31 28.38
C ASN A 878 -26.18 7.15 29.58
N GLY A 879 -25.07 7.88 29.42
CA GLY A 879 -24.42 8.67 30.47
C GLY A 879 -23.78 7.88 31.61
N ALA A 880 -23.73 6.55 31.52
CA ALA A 880 -23.15 5.70 32.55
C ALA A 880 -21.61 5.65 32.46
N THR A 881 -20.98 5.12 33.52
CA THR A 881 -19.52 5.06 33.67
C THR A 881 -18.98 3.68 33.29
N ASP A 882 -17.86 3.70 32.56
CA ASP A 882 -17.04 2.52 32.29
C ASP A 882 -15.71 2.56 33.05
N TYR A 883 -15.17 1.38 33.37
CA TYR A 883 -14.04 1.23 34.28
C TYR A 883 -12.85 0.54 33.60
N PHE A 884 -11.73 1.25 33.56
CA PHE A 884 -10.47 0.75 33.01
C PHE A 884 -9.49 0.44 34.14
N ALA A 885 -9.10 -0.82 34.31
CA ALA A 885 -8.10 -1.22 35.31
C ALA A 885 -6.79 -0.46 35.09
N ARG A 886 -6.28 0.22 36.11
CA ARG A 886 -5.20 1.21 35.92
C ARG A 886 -3.85 0.54 35.68
N LEU A 887 -3.09 1.08 34.73
CA LEU A 887 -1.77 0.58 34.38
C LEU A 887 -0.78 0.70 35.55
N ASP A 888 -0.86 1.75 36.38
CA ASP A 888 0.00 1.92 37.56
C ASP A 888 -0.13 0.79 38.59
N GLN A 889 -1.31 0.17 38.68
CA GLN A 889 -1.57 -0.97 39.55
C GLN A 889 -1.05 -2.27 38.92
N ALA A 890 -1.22 -2.43 37.60
CA ALA A 890 -0.71 -3.57 36.84
C ALA A 890 0.82 -3.60 36.77
N TRP A 891 1.47 -2.43 36.72
CA TRP A 891 2.91 -2.24 36.50
C TRP A 891 3.80 -3.11 37.40
N THR A 892 3.50 -3.14 38.70
CA THR A 892 4.25 -3.88 39.73
C THR A 892 3.46 -5.03 40.35
N ALA A 893 2.24 -5.30 39.87
CA ALA A 893 1.45 -6.42 40.34
C ALA A 893 2.18 -7.75 40.11
N SER A 894 2.00 -8.68 41.05
CA SER A 894 2.41 -10.07 40.86
C SER A 894 1.71 -10.65 39.62
N SER A 895 2.42 -11.52 38.89
CA SER A 895 1.93 -12.09 37.64
C SER A 895 1.89 -13.61 37.66
N VAL A 896 0.90 -14.19 36.97
CA VAL A 896 0.76 -15.65 36.78
C VAL A 896 1.95 -16.29 36.06
N THR A 897 2.71 -15.52 35.29
CA THR A 897 3.94 -15.98 34.61
C THR A 897 5.18 -15.89 35.49
N GLY A 898 5.08 -15.26 36.68
CA GLY A 898 6.22 -14.86 37.50
C GLY A 898 6.96 -13.60 36.98
N VAL A 899 6.60 -13.08 35.81
CA VAL A 899 7.20 -11.88 35.20
C VAL A 899 6.19 -10.74 35.24
N THR A 900 6.52 -9.64 35.93
CA THR A 900 5.60 -8.50 36.08
C THR A 900 5.46 -7.70 34.78
N LEU A 901 4.38 -6.92 34.65
CA LEU A 901 4.17 -6.06 33.49
C LEU A 901 5.35 -5.11 33.24
N LYS A 902 5.88 -4.48 34.30
CA LYS A 902 7.12 -3.69 34.24
C LYS A 902 8.27 -4.50 33.64
N ALA A 903 8.49 -5.75 34.05
CA ALA A 903 9.64 -6.52 33.58
C ALA A 903 9.55 -6.89 32.08
N VAL A 904 8.36 -6.85 31.48
CA VAL A 904 8.17 -7.04 30.03
C VAL A 904 8.27 -5.72 29.26
N LEU A 905 7.70 -4.63 29.79
CA LEU A 905 7.66 -3.32 29.10
C LEU A 905 8.88 -2.43 29.36
N ASP A 906 9.61 -2.66 30.46
CA ASP A 906 10.92 -2.08 30.80
C ASP A 906 11.96 -3.20 31.03
N PRO A 907 12.29 -4.02 30.00
CA PRO A 907 13.15 -5.19 30.16
C PRO A 907 14.61 -4.82 30.48
N GLY A 908 15.02 -3.59 30.15
CA GLY A 908 16.31 -3.02 30.56
C GLY A 908 16.35 -2.51 32.00
N ASN A 909 15.20 -2.47 32.70
CA ASN A 909 15.03 -1.80 33.99
C ASN A 909 15.61 -0.36 33.99
N THR A 910 15.32 0.37 32.91
CA THR A 910 15.66 1.78 32.68
C THR A 910 15.05 2.70 33.74
N GLY A 911 13.91 2.30 34.33
CA GLY A 911 13.15 3.12 35.26
C GLY A 911 12.18 4.10 34.57
N ASN A 912 12.05 4.03 33.24
CA ASN A 912 11.05 4.81 32.51
C ASN A 912 9.64 4.43 32.99
N THR A 913 8.87 5.44 33.38
CA THR A 913 7.44 5.31 33.77
C THR A 913 6.49 5.86 32.72
N VAL A 914 7.05 6.42 31.64
CA VAL A 914 6.35 6.90 30.45
C VAL A 914 7.18 6.48 29.24
N LEU A 915 6.52 6.08 28.16
CA LEU A 915 7.15 5.83 26.88
C LEU A 915 6.20 6.29 25.76
N ASP A 916 6.72 7.00 24.77
CA ASP A 916 5.96 7.32 23.56
C ASP A 916 5.76 6.08 22.68
N GLY A 917 4.73 6.12 21.85
CA GLY A 917 4.51 5.06 20.87
C GLY A 917 5.49 5.16 19.69
N ARG A 918 5.57 4.09 18.90
CA ARG A 918 6.46 4.01 17.74
C ARG A 918 5.80 3.32 16.56
N ASP A 919 6.26 3.66 15.37
CA ASP A 919 5.88 2.96 14.17
C ASP A 919 6.56 1.58 14.06
N ALA A 920 5.88 0.59 13.48
CA ALA A 920 6.46 -0.73 13.21
C ALA A 920 7.60 -0.65 12.17
N SER A 921 7.54 0.28 11.22
CA SER A 921 8.53 0.46 10.15
C SER A 921 9.90 0.95 10.62
N GLY A 922 10.00 1.48 11.84
CA GLY A 922 11.27 1.91 12.45
C GLY A 922 11.78 3.28 12.02
N LEU A 923 11.00 4.07 11.28
CA LEU A 923 11.29 5.48 11.00
C LEU A 923 10.94 6.35 12.22
N GLY A 924 11.80 6.31 13.24
CA GLY A 924 11.59 7.04 14.50
C GLY A 924 11.58 8.55 14.34
N SER A 925 10.51 9.20 14.83
CA SER A 925 10.47 10.65 15.04
C SER A 925 11.38 11.03 16.22
N GLY A 926 12.56 11.55 15.91
CA GLY A 926 13.54 12.00 16.90
C GLY A 926 13.10 13.29 17.61
N SER A 927 12.20 13.19 18.59
CA SER A 927 11.85 14.30 19.48
C SER A 927 12.99 14.59 20.45
N SER A 928 13.90 15.50 20.06
CA SER A 928 14.95 15.98 20.96
C SER A 928 14.35 16.93 22.00
N GLY A 929 14.07 16.42 23.20
CA GLY A 929 13.61 17.23 24.33
C GLY A 929 14.63 18.31 24.73
N GLY A 930 14.28 19.57 24.49
CA GLY A 930 15.00 20.75 24.98
C GLY A 930 14.25 21.38 26.16
N SER A 931 14.81 21.27 27.36
CA SER A 931 14.19 21.75 28.60
C SER A 931 13.99 23.27 28.63
N ASN A 932 12.81 23.70 29.08
CA ASN A 932 12.41 25.10 29.19
C ASN A 932 12.91 25.74 30.51
N SER A 933 13.54 26.91 30.45
CA SER A 933 13.82 27.74 31.63
C SER A 933 14.23 29.19 31.28
N GLY A 934 13.49 30.18 31.78
CA GLY A 934 13.98 31.56 31.99
C GLY A 934 13.21 32.67 31.25
N ASP A 935 12.46 33.49 32.00
CA ASP A 935 11.79 34.71 31.53
C ASP A 935 12.76 35.83 31.06
N GLY A 936 12.27 36.76 30.22
CA GLY A 936 12.98 38.01 29.92
C GLY A 936 12.33 38.90 28.85
N SER A 937 11.56 39.90 29.27
CA SER A 937 10.92 40.93 28.41
C SER A 937 11.91 41.85 27.66
N GLY A 938 11.62 42.28 26.43
CA GLY A 938 12.40 43.34 25.77
C GLY A 938 11.91 43.81 24.38
N SER A 939 11.42 45.05 24.32
CA SER A 939 10.85 45.78 23.18
C SER A 939 11.74 45.99 21.92
N SER A 940 11.09 46.01 20.74
CA SER A 940 11.32 46.89 19.57
C SER A 940 12.68 46.98 18.84
N GLY A 941 12.62 46.97 17.50
CA GLY A 941 13.64 47.60 16.63
C GLY A 941 13.89 46.84 15.33
N GLY A 942 13.54 47.43 14.18
CA GLY A 942 13.81 46.84 12.85
C GLY A 942 15.06 47.44 12.17
N GLY A 943 15.36 46.94 10.98
CA GLY A 943 16.43 47.46 10.11
C GLY A 943 17.30 46.35 9.53
N GLY A 944 17.41 46.26 8.21
CA GLY A 944 18.22 45.26 7.52
C GLY A 944 19.68 45.67 7.32
N GLY A 945 20.51 44.73 6.83
CA GLY A 945 21.91 45.00 6.48
C GLY A 945 22.60 43.76 5.91
N SER A 946 23.03 43.86 4.65
CA SER A 946 23.84 42.86 3.93
C SER A 946 25.34 42.96 4.31
N PHE A 947 26.16 42.10 3.69
CA PHE A 947 27.63 41.89 3.78
C PHE A 947 28.07 40.80 4.78
N GLY A 948 29.03 39.91 4.47
CA GLY A 948 29.73 39.69 3.20
C GLY A 948 31.19 39.23 3.38
N TRP A 949 31.54 38.09 2.77
CA TRP A 949 32.90 37.66 2.33
C TRP A 949 33.91 37.05 3.35
N LEU A 950 34.17 35.74 3.12
CA LEU A 950 35.47 35.06 2.93
C LEU A 950 36.59 35.07 4.01
N GLY A 951 37.11 33.86 4.30
CA GLY A 951 38.55 33.71 4.62
C GLY A 951 39.06 32.41 5.28
N LEU A 952 39.58 31.49 4.44
CA LEU A 952 40.80 30.66 4.64
C LEU A 952 40.76 29.20 5.22
N LEU A 953 41.56 28.38 4.52
CA LEU A 953 41.92 26.94 4.62
C LEU A 953 43.36 26.80 5.24
N PRO A 954 44.07 25.64 5.23
CA PRO A 954 43.79 24.28 5.75
C PRO A 954 45.02 23.69 6.55
N LEU A 955 45.24 22.35 6.53
CA LEU A 955 46.42 21.56 7.00
C LEU A 955 46.41 21.14 8.51
N THR A 956 46.93 19.99 8.96
CA THR A 956 47.76 18.93 8.32
C THR A 956 47.59 17.55 9.01
N LEU A 957 47.89 16.44 8.32
CA LEU A 957 48.30 15.18 8.96
C LEU A 957 49.74 15.30 9.50
N ALA A 958 49.99 14.79 10.72
CA ALA A 958 51.23 14.09 11.07
C ALA A 958 51.05 13.27 12.37
N ALA A 959 51.10 11.94 12.26
CA ALA A 959 51.09 11.05 13.41
C ALA A 959 52.51 10.81 13.96
N LEU A 960 52.59 10.10 15.11
CA LEU A 960 53.80 9.54 15.72
C LEU A 960 54.69 10.63 16.38
N ARG A 961 55.30 10.46 17.56
CA ARG A 961 55.78 9.28 18.32
C ARG A 961 56.34 9.86 19.66
N ARG A 962 56.59 9.17 20.79
CA ARG A 962 56.68 7.74 21.18
C ARG A 962 57.05 7.66 22.69
N GLN A 963 56.94 6.43 23.21
CA GLN A 963 57.78 5.76 24.24
C GLN A 963 57.16 5.66 25.63
N ARG A 964 57.31 4.56 26.38
CA ARG A 964 57.74 3.14 26.16
C ARG A 964 57.23 2.40 27.43
N ARG A 965 56.92 1.10 27.45
CA ARG A 965 57.76 -0.09 27.26
C ARG A 965 56.83 -1.29 26.89
N ILE A 966 57.14 -2.25 25.99
CA ILE A 966 58.31 -3.17 25.92
C ILE A 966 58.29 -4.07 27.17
N ARG A 967 58.24 -5.41 27.14
CA ARG A 967 58.49 -6.53 26.18
C ARG A 967 57.68 -7.75 26.73
N ASP A 968 57.48 -8.89 26.08
CA ASP A 968 58.12 -9.55 24.92
C ASP A 968 57.05 -10.08 23.92
#